data_AF-A0A970WIL7-F1
#
_entry.id   AF-A0A970WIL7-F1
#
_cell.length_a   1.000
_cell.length_b   1.000
_cell.length_c   1.000
_cell.angle_alpha   90.00
_cell.angle_beta   90.00
_cell.angle_gamma   90.00
#
_symmetry.space_group_name_H-M   'P 1'
#
loop_
_entity.id
_entity.type
_entity.pdbx_description
1 polymer ?
#
loop_
_entity_poly.entity_id
_entity_poly.type
_entity_poly.pdbx_seq_one_letter_code
_entity_poly.pdbx_strand_id
1 'polypeptide(L)'
;MVRICPGVPVSTRLAQSVCVAAAVAVCLAGQASAAWPEDYDPRYVQAVENTSGTVPNEVVREFNHLAHLGDSRMEWSGDRLIMTMLTDFAGYDRYYSDSRYRPEVWVAPVGETAEFFRAETGQVDDLELRYRQYMGMPTDHSDDRIVELLVHPDMIFRPAEDTRIESASLGPGRDTTQYEKASVAYPTFDQWWANQMHTYDADSNPPYPWTRLGYTYDWGGSPDEVVGSTEFIVKRWGSGTTWLRDAAGDWYQASFSVPGAEYAVTVHAVVPTTAYPYYVRSGPEVGNFYVSGDCRTIWAGDRFTPVGSNAPVVDVAAGAAVGNGILIDDAGVGRIFRLTNRGSILGGLYGPDKAVRDRTIEFRSPVRFDNWGLVDAPLMAVCAETASGAAFVENSGMLRAGQYAALLSAFDDTLVNSGFVDGDVDMGGGDDTAVLVGGEIRGDVDGGTHGTGDLLLVQAQGPAAVTGEIRGFEQTVVSRSSGSDDGAFVLNGTLFGNVVVGASGGSYVPGELAGNFAIDGNLSTEQGARIAPGNSLGAGLVTGDYTQSAGAVLEVEIARTADDQLVSDRLTVTGTALLADGAGVYVLREASQSGLPLRVGDSFDVLEAGLLDLAAVPLCESGSDVLSFECAGSGNQLLLIVADARAFAELAVGDRNRAIAGALDADMAGAGGVYGGMLAELQFASAAGLNETLDSIRPDAYQVFDRAVRLVTFSMHEQLAERAAPSCGGAAPMQRSASAGDDSPAGPSGETRFAVEPFGLVHHEGTSLVTSGCTAESAGFLLSADRQIGDRLVAGVVFGYAGLGADLAGRSGHVTVDLYRVGPYAVVSAESWRLHGAATFGRHDYDAARSAGSLGGYDAAYSASDGSIYLDARRLISSAGWVLSPMASMQYTFGGRGAFSEDSPGPAALAFAPWDSDSLRWRLGAGIGRTIGFRRFAVCPAILAGWAHECLSDERTEVRFSGGDSPFSMPSDVFLQNAGFLRAAVSVGGPGRLETAFAYNGQWGEQTAAHWGSLSVATRF
;
A
#
# COMPACT_ATOMS: atom_id res chain seq x y z
N MET A 1 -43.99 -8.29 3.95
CA MET A 1 -43.19 -7.07 4.13
C MET A 1 -41.93 -7.48 4.88
N VAL A 2 -40.87 -7.81 4.14
CA VAL A 2 -39.51 -8.14 4.62
C VAL A 2 -38.59 -7.61 3.51
N ARG A 3 -37.64 -6.74 3.88
CA ARG A 3 -36.66 -6.09 2.97
C ARG A 3 -35.57 -7.10 2.58
N ILE A 4 -35.17 -7.09 1.32
CA ILE A 4 -33.97 -7.75 0.78
C ILE A 4 -33.13 -6.65 0.10
N CYS A 5 -31.90 -6.45 0.58
CA CYS A 5 -30.69 -6.15 -0.20
C CYS A 5 -29.85 -7.44 -0.19
N PRO A 6 -28.86 -7.72 -1.07
CA PRO A 6 -27.98 -6.87 -1.90
C PRO A 6 -27.99 -7.32 -3.40
N GLY A 7 -27.29 -6.77 -4.42
CA GLY A 7 -25.94 -6.20 -4.54
C GLY A 7 -24.99 -7.23 -5.20
N VAL A 8 -24.88 -7.20 -6.53
CA VAL A 8 -23.81 -7.83 -7.36
C VAL A 8 -23.52 -6.88 -8.55
N PRO A 9 -22.25 -6.65 -8.95
CA PRO A 9 -21.89 -5.67 -9.98
C PRO A 9 -22.12 -6.20 -11.40
N VAL A 10 -22.59 -5.33 -12.28
CA VAL A 10 -22.68 -5.57 -13.73
C VAL A 10 -21.40 -5.07 -14.40
N SER A 11 -20.79 -5.95 -15.19
CA SER A 11 -19.59 -5.74 -16.00
C SER A 11 -19.73 -4.56 -16.98
N THR A 12 -18.72 -3.70 -16.98
CA THR A 12 -18.53 -2.54 -17.87
C THR A 12 -17.94 -2.94 -19.22
N ARG A 13 -18.79 -3.12 -20.24
CA ARG A 13 -18.41 -2.95 -21.67
C ARG A 13 -19.65 -2.66 -22.51
N LEU A 14 -20.01 -1.38 -22.67
CA LEU A 14 -20.69 -0.83 -23.85
C LEU A 14 -20.95 0.67 -23.65
N ALA A 15 -20.80 1.44 -24.73
CA ALA A 15 -21.14 2.86 -24.89
C ALA A 15 -20.05 3.92 -24.60
N GLN A 16 -18.84 3.71 -25.14
CA GLN A 16 -18.11 4.79 -25.82
C GLN A 16 -18.78 5.02 -27.18
N SER A 17 -19.66 6.03 -27.32
CA SER A 17 -20.21 6.48 -28.62
C SER A 17 -20.96 7.82 -28.51
N VAL A 18 -20.39 8.88 -27.91
CA VAL A 18 -20.91 10.26 -28.09
C VAL A 18 -19.78 11.30 -27.93
N CYS A 19 -18.93 11.46 -28.95
CA CYS A 19 -18.07 12.64 -29.09
C CYS A 19 -17.94 12.99 -30.58
N VAL A 20 -19.02 13.54 -31.16
CA VAL A 20 -19.00 14.18 -32.49
C VAL A 20 -19.85 15.45 -32.41
N ALA A 21 -19.26 16.54 -31.89
CA ALA A 21 -19.81 17.90 -32.00
C ALA A 21 -18.81 18.93 -31.47
N ALA A 22 -17.69 19.16 -32.17
CA ALA A 22 -16.91 20.41 -32.07
C ALA A 22 -15.78 20.42 -33.12
N ALA A 23 -16.13 20.37 -34.40
CA ALA A 23 -15.19 20.72 -35.46
C ALA A 23 -15.98 21.46 -36.53
N VAL A 24 -15.46 22.60 -36.96
CA VAL A 24 -15.92 23.50 -38.04
C VAL A 24 -16.69 24.76 -37.58
N ALA A 25 -15.94 25.68 -36.99
CA ALA A 25 -16.02 27.14 -37.21
C ALA A 25 -14.75 27.68 -36.53
N VAL A 26 -13.73 28.12 -37.24
CA VAL A 26 -13.62 29.48 -37.79
C VAL A 26 -12.46 29.46 -38.78
N CYS A 27 -12.76 29.65 -40.07
CA CYS A 27 -11.85 30.28 -41.01
C CYS A 27 -12.29 31.74 -41.08
N LEU A 28 -11.37 32.68 -40.82
CA LEU A 28 -11.26 34.02 -41.42
C LEU A 28 -10.19 34.81 -40.64
N ALA A 29 -8.94 34.77 -41.10
CA ALA A 29 -7.90 35.71 -40.72
C ALA A 29 -7.02 35.99 -41.94
N GLY A 30 -6.71 37.26 -42.18
CA GLY A 30 -5.72 37.65 -43.17
C GLY A 30 -5.93 39.04 -43.74
N GLN A 31 -5.55 40.07 -42.98
CA GLN A 31 -4.89 41.26 -43.51
C GLN A 31 -3.87 41.76 -42.48
N ALA A 32 -2.62 41.88 -42.91
CA ALA A 32 -1.47 42.29 -42.10
C ALA A 32 -1.22 43.80 -42.21
N SER A 33 -0.85 44.42 -41.09
CA SER A 33 -0.11 45.70 -41.02
C SER A 33 1.13 45.51 -40.15
N ALA A 34 2.18 46.30 -40.42
CA ALA A 34 3.58 46.13 -40.00
C ALA A 34 3.78 45.63 -38.55
N ALA A 35 4.55 44.54 -38.41
CA ALA A 35 4.69 43.76 -37.19
C ALA A 35 5.86 44.21 -36.30
N TRP A 36 5.60 44.23 -35.00
CA TRP A 36 6.59 44.11 -33.95
C TRP A 36 7.39 42.80 -34.10
N PRO A 37 8.63 42.68 -33.59
CA PRO A 37 9.35 41.41 -33.57
C PRO A 37 8.46 40.28 -33.00
N GLU A 38 8.52 39.06 -33.55
CA GLU A 38 7.62 37.94 -33.21
C GLU A 38 7.68 37.50 -31.72
N ASP A 39 8.58 38.08 -30.92
CA ASP A 39 8.92 37.64 -29.56
C ASP A 39 8.12 38.37 -28.44
N TYR A 40 7.37 39.44 -28.73
CA TYR A 40 6.60 40.18 -27.72
C TYR A 40 5.13 39.76 -27.62
N ASP A 41 4.59 39.67 -26.40
CA ASP A 41 3.16 39.38 -26.18
C ASP A 41 2.28 40.48 -26.82
N PRO A 42 1.29 40.11 -27.65
CA PRO A 42 0.40 41.09 -28.29
C PRO A 42 -0.29 42.06 -27.32
N ARG A 43 -0.55 41.62 -26.07
CA ARG A 43 -1.12 42.49 -25.02
C ARG A 43 -0.13 43.54 -24.54
N TYR A 44 1.16 43.21 -24.47
CA TYR A 44 2.21 44.17 -24.14
C TYR A 44 2.36 45.22 -25.24
N VAL A 45 2.38 44.77 -26.50
CA VAL A 45 2.37 45.65 -27.67
C VAL A 45 1.17 46.60 -27.63
N GLN A 46 -0.02 46.05 -27.37
CA GLN A 46 -1.25 46.85 -27.26
C GLN A 46 -1.19 47.85 -26.10
N ALA A 47 -0.59 47.49 -24.96
CA ALA A 47 -0.38 48.41 -23.84
C ALA A 47 0.50 49.62 -24.21
N VAL A 48 1.57 49.40 -24.97
CA VAL A 48 2.45 50.48 -25.48
C VAL A 48 1.70 51.35 -26.48
N GLU A 49 0.93 50.75 -27.40
CA GLU A 49 0.10 51.47 -28.36
C GLU A 49 -0.99 52.30 -27.66
N ASN A 50 -1.64 51.73 -26.63
CA ASN A 50 -2.67 52.39 -25.84
C ASN A 50 -2.15 53.61 -25.08
N THR A 51 -0.91 53.57 -24.60
CA THR A 51 -0.30 54.60 -23.74
C THR A 51 0.51 55.65 -24.52
N SER A 52 0.97 55.37 -25.73
CA SER A 52 1.79 56.27 -26.56
C SER A 52 1.03 57.45 -27.20
N GLY A 53 -0.31 57.41 -27.26
CA GLY A 53 -1.14 58.46 -27.88
C GLY A 53 -1.22 59.78 -27.09
N THR A 54 -1.61 60.88 -27.72
CA THR A 54 -1.79 62.19 -27.04
C THR A 54 -2.89 62.20 -25.98
N VAL A 55 -3.92 61.37 -26.17
CA VAL A 55 -4.90 60.99 -25.13
C VAL A 55 -4.99 59.47 -25.20
N PRO A 56 -4.41 58.74 -24.24
CA PRO A 56 -4.43 57.29 -24.26
C PRO A 56 -5.85 56.73 -24.32
N ASN A 57 -6.10 55.79 -25.23
CA ASN A 57 -7.46 55.34 -25.56
C ASN A 57 -8.07 54.43 -24.48
N GLU A 58 -7.24 53.71 -23.72
CA GLU A 58 -7.68 52.73 -22.71
C GLU A 58 -7.13 53.03 -21.31
N VAL A 59 -6.53 54.21 -21.09
CA VAL A 59 -6.00 54.56 -19.77
C VAL A 59 -7.13 55.12 -18.90
N VAL A 60 -7.33 54.47 -17.77
CA VAL A 60 -8.38 54.78 -16.81
C VAL A 60 -8.04 56.10 -16.09
N ARG A 61 -8.89 57.12 -16.25
CA ARG A 61 -8.77 58.46 -15.61
C ARG A 61 -9.71 58.68 -14.43
N GLU A 62 -10.61 57.72 -14.15
CA GLU A 62 -11.65 57.84 -13.11
C GLU A 62 -11.36 57.04 -11.82
N PHE A 63 -10.16 56.43 -11.70
CA PHE A 63 -9.74 55.66 -10.52
C PHE A 63 -8.92 56.52 -9.54
N ASN A 64 -9.52 57.02 -8.45
CA ASN A 64 -8.84 57.81 -7.42
C ASN A 64 -8.31 56.95 -6.24
N HIS A 65 -7.55 55.90 -6.53
CA HIS A 65 -7.05 54.97 -5.51
C HIS A 65 -5.51 54.78 -5.51
N LEU A 66 -4.75 55.70 -6.11
CA LEU A 66 -3.29 55.66 -6.03
C LEU A 66 -2.78 55.87 -4.60
N ALA A 67 -1.73 55.15 -4.24
CA ALA A 67 -1.03 55.36 -2.97
C ALA A 67 -0.47 56.80 -2.92
N HIS A 68 -0.64 57.44 -1.77
CA HIS A 68 -0.22 58.82 -1.49
C HIS A 68 0.26 58.92 -0.04
N LEU A 69 0.98 59.99 0.31
CA LEU A 69 1.43 60.24 1.67
C LEU A 69 0.22 60.26 2.64
N GLY A 70 0.15 59.26 3.53
CA GLY A 70 -0.96 59.03 4.45
C GLY A 70 -1.75 57.74 4.21
N ASP A 71 -1.56 57.10 3.06
CA ASP A 71 -2.09 55.76 2.75
C ASP A 71 -1.32 54.67 3.51
N SER A 72 -2.00 53.61 3.94
CA SER A 72 -1.38 52.47 4.63
C SER A 72 -0.39 51.70 3.75
N ARG A 73 -0.48 51.82 2.43
CA ARG A 73 0.43 51.20 1.46
C ARG A 73 1.78 51.92 1.37
N MET A 74 1.87 53.16 1.86
CA MET A 74 3.11 53.93 2.00
C MET A 74 3.73 53.64 3.37
N GLU A 75 4.35 52.47 3.52
CA GLU A 75 4.93 52.03 4.79
C GLU A 75 6.18 52.87 5.18
N TRP A 76 6.32 53.12 6.49
CA TRP A 76 7.40 53.94 7.05
C TRP A 76 8.33 53.12 7.94
N SER A 77 9.61 53.44 7.88
CA SER A 77 10.62 53.02 8.87
C SER A 77 11.38 54.25 9.34
N GLY A 78 11.04 54.71 10.56
CA GLY A 78 11.49 56.00 11.07
C GLY A 78 10.91 57.15 10.27
N ASP A 79 11.77 58.01 9.73
CA ASP A 79 11.45 59.19 8.92
C ASP A 79 11.49 58.93 7.39
N ARG A 80 11.65 57.66 6.99
CA ARG A 80 11.80 57.26 5.58
C ARG A 80 10.71 56.27 5.17
N LEU A 81 10.32 56.35 3.91
CA LEU A 81 9.40 55.43 3.25
C LEU A 81 10.14 54.18 2.79
N ILE A 82 9.48 53.03 2.82
CA ILE A 82 9.98 51.81 2.19
C ILE A 82 9.38 51.71 0.79
N MET A 83 10.25 51.74 -0.22
CA MET A 83 9.91 51.69 -1.64
C MET A 83 10.54 50.46 -2.28
N THR A 84 9.93 49.89 -3.31
CA THR A 84 10.42 48.68 -3.99
C THR A 84 10.85 49.01 -5.41
N MET A 85 12.00 48.47 -5.82
CA MET A 85 12.42 48.44 -7.22
C MET A 85 12.65 47.00 -7.66
N LEU A 86 12.32 46.73 -8.92
CA LEU A 86 12.61 45.47 -9.60
C LEU A 86 13.93 45.64 -10.36
N THR A 87 14.87 44.69 -10.23
CA THR A 87 16.19 44.77 -10.89
C THR A 87 16.84 43.39 -11.05
N ASP A 88 17.87 43.28 -11.88
CA ASP A 88 18.81 42.15 -11.91
C ASP A 88 20.25 42.53 -11.54
N PHE A 89 20.47 43.76 -11.05
CA PHE A 89 21.81 44.24 -10.78
C PHE A 89 22.43 43.55 -9.55
N ALA A 90 23.31 42.59 -9.80
CA ALA A 90 24.03 41.83 -8.76
C ALA A 90 24.92 42.68 -7.82
N GLY A 91 25.13 43.97 -8.11
CA GLY A 91 25.88 44.85 -7.20
C GLY A 91 25.15 45.13 -5.89
N TYR A 92 23.81 45.03 -5.86
CA TYR A 92 23.02 45.12 -4.63
C TYR A 92 23.32 43.97 -3.67
N ASP A 93 23.86 42.86 -4.18
CA ASP A 93 24.21 41.66 -3.41
C ASP A 93 25.55 41.78 -2.68
N ARG A 94 26.51 42.54 -3.23
CA ARG A 94 27.90 42.60 -2.76
C ARG A 94 28.25 43.86 -1.96
N TYR A 95 27.55 44.98 -2.18
CA TYR A 95 27.96 46.30 -1.69
C TYR A 95 26.92 47.01 -0.82
N TYR A 96 25.99 46.26 -0.23
CA TYR A 96 24.84 46.80 0.48
C TYR A 96 25.19 47.82 1.60
N SER A 97 26.40 47.82 2.16
CA SER A 97 26.83 48.80 3.18
C SER A 97 27.46 50.12 2.70
N ASP A 98 27.79 50.29 1.42
CA ASP A 98 28.36 51.56 0.92
C ASP A 98 27.36 52.20 -0.05
N SER A 99 26.33 52.81 0.55
CA SER A 99 25.15 53.42 -0.08
C SER A 99 25.50 54.48 -1.11
N ARG A 100 25.88 54.05 -2.31
CA ARG A 100 26.07 54.92 -3.47
C ARG A 100 25.02 54.61 -4.51
N TYR A 101 23.77 54.83 -4.12
CA TYR A 101 22.69 54.98 -5.08
C TYR A 101 22.94 56.26 -5.91
N ARG A 102 23.16 56.10 -7.22
CA ARG A 102 23.58 57.15 -8.16
C ARG A 102 22.65 57.37 -9.38
N PRO A 103 21.82 56.40 -9.83
CA PRO A 103 20.89 56.63 -10.94
C PRO A 103 19.52 57.16 -10.47
N GLU A 104 18.68 57.53 -11.42
CA GLU A 104 17.24 57.77 -11.22
C GLU A 104 16.54 56.42 -11.47
N VAL A 105 15.67 55.95 -10.56
CA VAL A 105 14.97 54.65 -10.71
C VAL A 105 13.48 54.78 -10.41
N TRP A 106 12.72 53.92 -11.06
CA TRP A 106 11.29 53.74 -10.84
C TRP A 106 11.08 52.85 -9.62
N VAL A 107 10.17 53.26 -8.75
CA VAL A 107 9.85 52.54 -7.52
C VAL A 107 8.35 52.50 -7.29
N ALA A 108 7.90 51.43 -6.64
CA ALA A 108 6.53 51.24 -6.16
C ALA A 108 6.48 51.25 -4.62
N PRO A 109 5.36 51.65 -3.99
CA PRO A 109 5.17 51.49 -2.55
C PRO A 109 5.30 50.03 -2.13
N VAL A 110 6.06 49.75 -1.08
CA VAL A 110 6.27 48.38 -0.60
C VAL A 110 4.99 47.67 -0.18
N GLY A 111 3.98 48.44 0.25
CA GLY A 111 2.67 47.94 0.65
C GLY A 111 1.87 47.41 -0.55
N GLU A 112 1.90 48.11 -1.68
CA GLU A 112 1.25 47.65 -2.92
C GLU A 112 1.95 46.41 -3.49
N THR A 113 3.29 46.40 -3.51
CA THR A 113 4.05 45.22 -3.91
C THR A 113 3.67 44.00 -3.04
N ALA A 114 3.55 44.17 -1.72
CA ALA A 114 3.11 43.08 -0.85
C ALA A 114 1.63 42.72 -0.99
N GLU A 115 0.74 43.67 -1.28
CA GLU A 115 -0.66 43.39 -1.57
C GLU A 115 -0.80 42.58 -2.86
N PHE A 116 -0.08 42.97 -3.92
CA PHE A 116 0.00 42.24 -5.18
C PHE A 116 0.44 40.79 -4.94
N PHE A 117 1.59 40.58 -4.30
CA PHE A 117 2.08 39.21 -4.11
C PHE A 117 1.15 38.40 -3.20
N ARG A 118 0.51 39.01 -2.19
CA ARG A 118 -0.51 38.32 -1.38
C ARG A 118 -1.75 37.94 -2.17
N ALA A 119 -2.15 38.74 -3.15
CA ALA A 119 -3.33 38.48 -3.97
C ALA A 119 -3.07 37.43 -5.07
N GLU A 120 -1.88 37.43 -5.66
CA GLU A 120 -1.57 36.67 -6.87
C GLU A 120 -0.86 35.33 -6.59
N THR A 121 -0.20 35.19 -5.43
CA THR A 121 0.52 33.95 -5.08
C THR A 121 -0.43 32.76 -5.01
N GLY A 122 -0.10 31.71 -5.79
CA GLY A 122 -0.92 30.51 -5.92
C GLY A 122 -2.20 30.69 -6.76
N GLN A 123 -2.41 31.86 -7.38
CA GLN A 123 -3.51 32.11 -8.33
C GLN A 123 -3.06 32.11 -9.79
N VAL A 124 -1.77 32.31 -10.06
CA VAL A 124 -1.20 32.43 -11.42
C VAL A 124 -0.07 31.42 -11.65
N ASP A 125 0.05 30.94 -12.88
CA ASP A 125 1.05 29.93 -13.27
C ASP A 125 2.49 30.48 -13.30
N ASP A 126 2.66 31.75 -13.67
CA ASP A 126 3.95 32.44 -13.70
C ASP A 126 3.85 33.78 -12.95
N LEU A 127 4.21 33.75 -11.67
CA LEU A 127 4.12 34.90 -10.77
C LEU A 127 5.15 36.00 -11.12
N GLU A 128 6.32 35.63 -11.66
CA GLU A 128 7.33 36.61 -12.12
C GLU A 128 6.80 37.38 -13.32
N LEU A 129 6.25 36.67 -14.31
CA LEU A 129 5.61 37.28 -15.47
C LEU A 129 4.40 38.11 -15.07
N ARG A 130 3.56 37.62 -14.17
CA ARG A 130 2.39 38.37 -13.67
C ARG A 130 2.82 39.65 -12.94
N TYR A 131 3.90 39.62 -12.17
CA TYR A 131 4.42 40.84 -11.53
C TYR A 131 5.02 41.81 -12.55
N ARG A 132 5.73 41.31 -13.58
CA ARG A 132 6.19 42.14 -14.70
C ARG A 132 5.01 42.79 -15.43
N GLN A 133 3.95 42.04 -15.66
CA GLN A 133 2.69 42.54 -16.22
C GLN A 133 2.12 43.69 -15.39
N TYR A 134 1.96 43.45 -14.08
CA TYR A 134 1.49 44.44 -13.13
C TYR A 134 2.38 45.69 -13.10
N MET A 135 3.69 45.52 -13.23
CA MET A 135 4.67 46.60 -13.25
C MET A 135 4.85 47.26 -14.63
N GLY A 136 4.09 46.86 -15.67
CA GLY A 136 4.22 47.41 -17.02
C GLY A 136 5.55 47.05 -17.72
N MET A 137 6.23 46.00 -17.28
CA MET A 137 7.51 45.53 -17.80
C MET A 137 7.32 44.54 -18.96
N PRO A 138 8.29 44.43 -19.89
CA PRO A 138 8.24 43.47 -20.99
C PRO A 138 8.32 42.02 -20.50
N THR A 139 7.83 41.08 -21.32
CA THR A 139 7.81 39.64 -21.05
C THR A 139 9.19 39.04 -20.77
N ASP A 140 10.21 39.52 -21.49
CA ASP A 140 11.58 39.01 -21.48
C ASP A 140 12.53 39.80 -20.57
N HIS A 141 12.01 40.69 -19.71
CA HIS A 141 12.85 41.46 -18.79
C HIS A 141 13.64 40.54 -17.85
N SER A 142 14.94 40.80 -17.66
CA SER A 142 15.85 39.92 -16.92
C SER A 142 15.84 40.11 -15.40
N ASP A 143 15.01 41.03 -14.90
CA ASP A 143 14.87 41.31 -13.48
C ASP A 143 14.33 40.10 -12.71
N ASP A 144 15.03 39.79 -11.63
CA ASP A 144 14.83 38.58 -10.84
C ASP A 144 14.72 38.86 -9.34
N ARG A 145 14.95 40.09 -8.88
CA ARG A 145 14.86 40.46 -7.46
C ARG A 145 14.17 41.79 -7.22
N ILE A 146 13.52 41.87 -6.07
CA ILE A 146 12.94 43.08 -5.53
C ILE A 146 13.90 43.62 -4.49
N VAL A 147 14.26 44.88 -4.66
CA VAL A 147 15.07 45.63 -3.71
C VAL A 147 14.16 46.60 -2.98
N GLU A 148 14.02 46.42 -1.67
CA GLU A 148 13.38 47.38 -0.80
C GLU A 148 14.40 48.50 -0.49
N LEU A 149 14.00 49.76 -0.63
CA LEU A 149 14.78 50.97 -0.42
C LEU A 149 14.12 51.81 0.67
N LEU A 150 14.91 52.28 1.64
CA LEU A 150 14.51 53.34 2.57
C LEU A 150 14.77 54.69 1.93
N VAL A 151 13.70 55.43 1.63
CA VAL A 151 13.75 56.68 0.88
C VAL A 151 13.12 57.82 1.68
N HIS A 152 13.84 58.91 1.88
CA HIS A 152 13.26 60.13 2.46
C HIS A 152 12.23 60.75 1.49
N PRO A 153 11.05 61.21 1.94
CA PRO A 153 9.98 61.72 1.05
C PRO A 153 10.43 62.80 0.06
N ASP A 154 11.34 63.70 0.46
CA ASP A 154 11.89 64.75 -0.41
C ASP A 154 12.67 64.22 -1.64
N MET A 155 13.05 62.94 -1.62
CA MET A 155 13.82 62.28 -2.68
C MET A 155 12.95 61.54 -3.69
N ILE A 156 11.61 61.59 -3.57
CA ILE A 156 10.70 60.99 -4.55
C ILE A 156 9.73 62.00 -5.16
N PHE A 157 9.27 61.71 -6.38
CA PHE A 157 8.17 62.41 -7.03
C PHE A 157 7.37 61.45 -7.90
N ARG A 158 6.13 61.80 -8.27
CA ARG A 158 5.28 60.96 -9.14
C ARG A 158 5.55 61.26 -10.62
N PRO A 159 5.78 60.24 -11.49
CA PRO A 159 6.01 60.41 -12.93
C PRO A 159 4.68 60.64 -13.68
N ALA A 160 3.93 61.68 -13.30
CA ALA A 160 2.57 61.94 -13.80
C ALA A 160 2.28 63.43 -13.99
N GLU A 161 1.15 63.76 -14.63
CA GLU A 161 0.69 65.15 -14.77
C GLU A 161 0.53 65.88 -13.42
N ASP A 162 0.18 65.15 -12.34
CA ASP A 162 0.27 65.59 -10.95
C ASP A 162 1.45 64.89 -10.28
N THR A 163 2.54 65.61 -10.02
CA THR A 163 3.77 65.00 -9.46
C THR A 163 3.76 64.88 -7.94
N ARG A 164 2.72 65.39 -7.27
CA ARG A 164 2.67 65.45 -5.80
C ARG A 164 2.51 64.06 -5.21
N ILE A 165 3.32 63.78 -4.19
CA ILE A 165 3.32 62.50 -3.49
C ILE A 165 2.19 62.42 -2.44
N GLU A 166 1.60 63.56 -2.07
CA GLU A 166 0.42 63.68 -1.20
C GLU A 166 -0.92 63.49 -1.96
N SER A 167 -0.89 63.46 -3.30
CA SER A 167 -2.09 63.43 -4.13
C SER A 167 -2.39 62.03 -4.64
N ALA A 168 -3.67 61.65 -4.58
CA ALA A 168 -4.22 60.43 -5.20
C ALA A 168 -4.91 60.72 -6.56
N SER A 169 -4.80 61.96 -7.08
CA SER A 169 -5.50 62.40 -8.29
C SER A 169 -4.73 62.03 -9.57
N LEU A 170 -5.45 61.49 -10.55
CA LEU A 170 -4.94 61.20 -11.91
C LEU A 170 -5.00 62.42 -12.87
N GLY A 171 -5.68 63.51 -12.47
CA GLY A 171 -5.90 64.69 -13.32
C GLY A 171 -4.84 65.80 -13.17
N PRO A 172 -4.83 66.81 -14.05
CA PRO A 172 -3.84 67.87 -14.03
C PRO A 172 -3.90 68.68 -12.73
N GLY A 173 -2.84 68.56 -11.93
CA GLY A 173 -2.65 69.23 -10.65
C GLY A 173 -1.26 69.84 -10.56
N ARG A 174 -0.89 70.71 -11.51
CA ARG A 174 0.42 71.39 -11.51
C ARG A 174 0.52 72.37 -10.34
N ASP A 175 1.05 71.94 -9.20
CA ASP A 175 1.63 72.86 -8.21
C ASP A 175 3.12 73.04 -8.49
N THR A 176 3.46 73.89 -9.46
CA THR A 176 4.82 74.14 -9.95
C THR A 176 5.84 74.61 -8.89
N THR A 177 5.46 74.75 -7.61
CA THR A 177 6.36 75.18 -6.53
C THR A 177 7.22 74.05 -5.94
N GLN A 178 6.75 72.79 -5.96
CA GLN A 178 7.58 71.62 -5.62
C GLN A 178 8.56 71.23 -6.76
N TYR A 179 8.43 71.84 -7.94
CA TYR A 179 8.95 71.32 -9.21
C TYR A 179 10.33 71.86 -9.59
N GLU A 180 10.91 72.80 -8.84
CA GLU A 180 12.23 73.37 -9.16
C GLU A 180 13.39 72.37 -9.05
N LYS A 181 13.16 71.12 -8.62
CA LYS A 181 14.18 70.06 -8.60
C LYS A 181 13.57 68.67 -8.85
N ALA A 182 12.99 68.45 -10.04
CA ALA A 182 12.51 67.14 -10.50
C ALA A 182 13.63 66.09 -10.41
N SER A 183 14.79 66.38 -10.99
CA SER A 183 16.08 65.85 -10.55
C SER A 183 17.15 66.82 -11.04
N VAL A 184 18.35 66.84 -10.46
CA VAL A 184 19.36 67.87 -10.86
C VAL A 184 19.89 67.65 -12.30
N ALA A 185 19.55 66.52 -12.91
CA ALA A 185 19.74 66.27 -14.34
C ALA A 185 18.72 67.01 -15.22
N TYR A 186 17.52 67.32 -14.72
CA TYR A 186 16.43 67.97 -15.46
C TYR A 186 15.90 69.19 -14.68
N PRO A 187 16.35 70.40 -15.03
CA PRO A 187 15.96 71.65 -14.37
C PRO A 187 14.46 71.88 -14.22
N THR A 188 13.64 71.32 -15.11
CA THR A 188 12.18 71.37 -15.02
C THR A 188 11.57 69.99 -15.27
N PHE A 189 10.41 69.75 -14.68
CA PHE A 189 9.63 68.54 -14.96
C PHE A 189 9.25 68.42 -16.43
N ASP A 190 8.97 69.53 -17.15
CA ASP A 190 8.66 69.46 -18.58
C ASP A 190 9.86 68.95 -19.40
N GLN A 191 11.11 69.25 -18.99
CA GLN A 191 12.32 68.69 -19.63
C GLN A 191 12.51 67.21 -19.30
N TRP A 192 12.27 66.83 -18.03
CA TRP A 192 12.27 65.43 -17.62
C TRP A 192 11.22 64.63 -18.40
N TRP A 193 9.99 65.14 -18.45
CA TRP A 193 8.85 64.57 -19.15
C TRP A 193 9.11 64.39 -20.64
N ALA A 194 9.62 65.43 -21.32
CA ALA A 194 9.98 65.35 -22.73
C ALA A 194 11.06 64.27 -22.98
N ASN A 195 12.02 64.12 -22.07
CA ASN A 195 13.02 63.07 -22.17
C ASN A 195 12.45 61.66 -21.91
N GLN A 196 11.48 61.52 -20.99
CA GLN A 196 10.84 60.23 -20.75
C GLN A 196 9.91 59.79 -21.89
N MET A 197 9.49 60.70 -22.78
CA MET A 197 8.71 60.32 -23.98
C MET A 197 9.47 59.37 -24.92
N HIS A 198 10.80 59.28 -24.82
CA HIS A 198 11.58 58.28 -25.56
C HIS A 198 11.27 56.84 -25.18
N THR A 199 10.58 56.61 -24.06
CA THR A 199 10.16 55.28 -23.62
C THR A 199 9.16 54.62 -24.57
N TYR A 200 8.56 55.35 -25.53
CA TYR A 200 7.69 54.79 -26.57
C TYR A 200 8.39 54.63 -27.92
N ASP A 201 9.63 55.08 -28.05
CA ASP A 201 10.34 55.07 -29.34
C ASP A 201 10.82 53.65 -29.66
N ALA A 202 10.85 53.32 -30.96
CA ALA A 202 11.40 52.05 -31.43
C ALA A 202 12.91 51.86 -31.10
N ASP A 203 13.61 52.94 -30.74
CA ASP A 203 15.00 52.92 -30.28
C ASP A 203 15.15 52.51 -28.80
N SER A 204 14.05 52.54 -28.02
CA SER A 204 14.00 51.94 -26.69
C SER A 204 13.74 50.44 -26.86
N ASN A 205 14.71 49.61 -26.52
CA ASN A 205 14.63 48.17 -26.70
C ASN A 205 14.42 47.51 -25.33
N PRO A 206 13.16 47.21 -24.90
CA PRO A 206 11.86 47.53 -25.53
C PRO A 206 11.22 48.85 -25.05
N PRO A 207 10.18 49.35 -25.74
CA PRO A 207 9.39 50.52 -25.30
C PRO A 207 8.42 50.16 -24.16
N TYR A 208 8.26 51.06 -23.19
CA TYR A 208 7.43 50.84 -21.99
C TYR A 208 6.08 51.56 -22.06
N PRO A 209 4.99 50.92 -21.57
CA PRO A 209 3.65 51.48 -21.55
C PRO A 209 3.45 52.48 -20.39
N TRP A 210 4.20 53.57 -20.39
CA TRP A 210 4.09 54.59 -19.33
C TRP A 210 2.72 55.27 -19.36
N THR A 211 1.94 55.22 -18.28
CA THR A 211 0.55 55.73 -18.33
C THR A 211 0.48 57.25 -18.25
N ARG A 212 1.53 57.90 -17.74
CA ARG A 212 1.59 59.34 -17.42
C ARG A 212 0.59 59.80 -16.35
N LEU A 213 -0.10 58.86 -15.69
CA LEU A 213 -1.07 59.12 -14.64
C LEU A 213 -0.59 58.70 -13.25
N GLY A 214 0.59 58.10 -13.16
CA GLY A 214 1.24 57.76 -11.89
C GLY A 214 0.99 56.34 -11.40
N TYR A 215 0.63 55.44 -12.32
CA TYR A 215 0.57 53.99 -12.13
C TYR A 215 1.12 53.26 -13.35
N THR A 216 1.64 52.05 -13.17
CA THR A 216 2.10 51.17 -14.25
C THR A 216 0.92 50.62 -15.04
N TYR A 217 1.04 50.45 -16.35
CA TYR A 217 -0.03 49.81 -17.13
C TYR A 217 0.01 48.28 -16.92
N ASP A 218 -1.03 47.71 -16.30
CA ASP A 218 -1.14 46.25 -16.13
C ASP A 218 -1.68 45.61 -17.42
N TRP A 219 -0.78 45.11 -18.25
CA TRP A 219 -1.12 44.48 -19.53
C TRP A 219 -1.49 42.99 -19.39
N GLY A 220 -1.33 42.42 -18.19
CA GLY A 220 -1.70 41.03 -17.88
C GLY A 220 -3.08 40.90 -17.24
N GLY A 221 -3.61 41.99 -16.68
CA GLY A 221 -4.94 42.08 -16.06
C GLY A 221 -6.10 41.93 -17.06
N SER A 222 -7.33 41.94 -16.54
CA SER A 222 -8.51 41.94 -17.40
C SER A 222 -8.61 43.27 -18.19
N PRO A 223 -9.26 43.32 -19.35
CA PRO A 223 -9.43 44.58 -20.11
C PRO A 223 -10.14 45.69 -19.32
N ASP A 224 -10.85 45.34 -18.25
CA ASP A 224 -11.53 46.28 -17.34
C ASP A 224 -10.63 46.69 -16.13
N GLU A 225 -9.44 46.10 -16.00
CA GLU A 225 -8.50 46.23 -14.87
C GLU A 225 -7.05 46.39 -15.36
N VAL A 226 -6.80 47.48 -16.08
CA VAL A 226 -5.48 47.83 -16.69
C VAL A 226 -4.58 48.67 -15.76
N VAL A 227 -4.98 48.84 -14.50
CA VAL A 227 -4.29 49.70 -13.51
C VAL A 227 -3.35 48.84 -12.67
N GLY A 228 -2.05 49.04 -12.84
CA GLY A 228 -1.00 48.40 -12.07
C GLY A 228 -0.61 49.14 -10.78
N SER A 229 0.64 48.97 -10.32
CA SER A 229 1.15 49.64 -9.12
C SER A 229 1.28 51.14 -9.31
N THR A 230 1.10 51.87 -8.22
CA THR A 230 1.45 53.28 -8.10
C THR A 230 2.95 53.49 -8.35
N GLU A 231 3.29 54.39 -9.26
CA GLU A 231 4.68 54.67 -9.64
C GLU A 231 5.23 55.94 -8.98
N PHE A 232 6.49 55.88 -8.57
CA PHE A 232 7.29 57.01 -8.13
C PHE A 232 8.69 56.93 -8.74
N ILE A 233 9.39 58.06 -8.75
CA ILE A 233 10.79 58.16 -9.17
C ILE A 233 11.64 58.57 -7.97
N VAL A 234 12.70 57.82 -7.68
CA VAL A 234 13.75 58.25 -6.76
C VAL A 234 14.73 59.14 -7.51
N LYS A 235 14.89 60.38 -7.03
CA LYS A 235 15.73 61.40 -7.65
C LYS A 235 17.19 60.99 -7.71
N ARG A 236 17.85 61.34 -8.82
CA ARG A 236 19.30 61.21 -8.98
C ARG A 236 20.06 62.08 -7.96
N TRP A 237 21.10 61.51 -7.34
CA TRP A 237 21.96 62.17 -6.34
C TRP A 237 23.45 62.07 -6.71
N GLY A 238 24.29 63.02 -6.26
CA GLY A 238 25.74 63.08 -6.52
C GLY A 238 26.15 64.13 -7.55
N SER A 239 27.39 64.08 -8.04
CA SER A 239 27.90 64.97 -9.10
C SER A 239 28.41 64.19 -10.31
N GLY A 240 28.14 64.69 -11.51
CA GLY A 240 28.48 64.01 -12.76
C GLY A 240 28.02 64.75 -14.00
N THR A 241 28.12 64.08 -15.16
CA THR A 241 27.55 64.56 -16.43
C THR A 241 26.52 63.56 -16.95
N THR A 242 25.51 64.05 -17.66
CA THR A 242 24.44 63.23 -18.26
C THR A 242 24.13 63.76 -19.65
N TRP A 243 23.60 62.92 -20.54
CA TRP A 243 23.11 63.34 -21.85
C TRP A 243 21.61 63.63 -21.75
N LEU A 244 21.19 64.76 -22.29
CA LEU A 244 19.82 65.25 -22.34
C LEU A 244 19.44 65.51 -23.78
N ARG A 245 18.15 65.43 -24.13
CA ARG A 245 17.68 65.96 -25.41
C ARG A 245 17.11 67.36 -25.25
N ASP A 246 17.38 68.21 -26.22
CA ASP A 246 16.71 69.49 -26.32
C ASP A 246 15.31 69.33 -26.94
N ALA A 247 14.55 70.43 -27.03
CA ALA A 247 13.19 70.44 -27.58
C ALA A 247 13.12 70.07 -29.08
N ALA A 248 14.26 70.00 -29.78
CA ALA A 248 14.36 69.56 -31.16
C ALA A 248 14.73 68.06 -31.28
N GLY A 249 15.03 67.41 -30.16
CA GLY A 249 15.41 66.00 -30.10
C GLY A 249 16.92 65.76 -30.29
N ASP A 250 17.76 66.79 -30.18
CA ASP A 250 19.22 66.69 -30.28
C ASP A 250 19.86 66.44 -28.90
N TRP A 251 20.85 65.55 -28.84
CA TRP A 251 21.55 65.21 -27.60
C TRP A 251 22.60 66.26 -27.19
N TYR A 252 22.59 66.68 -25.93
CA TYR A 252 23.60 67.55 -25.32
C TYR A 252 24.02 67.04 -23.93
N GLN A 253 25.25 67.33 -23.52
CA GLN A 253 25.78 66.89 -22.23
C GLN A 253 25.59 67.97 -21.16
N ALA A 254 24.94 67.63 -20.06
CA ALA A 254 24.69 68.50 -18.91
C ALA A 254 25.45 68.01 -17.66
N SER A 255 26.10 68.93 -16.95
CA SER A 255 26.74 68.66 -15.65
C SER A 255 25.76 68.89 -14.51
N PHE A 256 25.73 67.99 -13.53
CA PHE A 256 24.92 68.10 -12.32
C PHE A 256 25.78 67.91 -11.07
N SER A 257 25.36 68.51 -9.95
CA SER A 257 26.00 68.33 -8.63
C SER A 257 25.00 68.54 -7.52
N VAL A 258 24.79 67.50 -6.69
CA VAL A 258 23.88 67.53 -5.54
C VAL A 258 24.70 67.39 -4.25
N PRO A 259 24.63 68.33 -3.28
CA PRO A 259 25.22 68.22 -1.93
C PRO A 259 24.20 67.77 -0.86
N GLY A 260 24.60 66.94 0.12
CA GLY A 260 23.82 66.54 1.30
C GLY A 260 22.89 65.29 1.32
N ALA A 261 22.71 64.48 0.27
CA ALA A 261 21.74 63.36 0.24
C ALA A 261 22.33 61.94 0.34
N GLU A 262 23.59 61.81 0.79
CA GLU A 262 24.30 60.53 0.94
C GLU A 262 23.63 59.55 1.95
N TYR A 263 22.66 60.05 2.75
CA TYR A 263 21.91 59.27 3.74
C TYR A 263 20.40 59.19 3.46
N ALA A 264 19.93 59.78 2.37
CA ALA A 264 18.49 59.93 2.10
C ALA A 264 17.87 58.70 1.40
N VAL A 265 18.71 57.84 0.80
CA VAL A 265 18.31 56.56 0.19
C VAL A 265 19.27 55.47 0.62
N THR A 266 18.78 54.43 1.28
CA THR A 266 19.58 53.24 1.65
C THR A 266 18.85 51.97 1.24
N VAL A 267 19.58 50.93 0.86
CA VAL A 267 18.98 49.61 0.63
C VAL A 267 18.46 49.05 1.97
N HIS A 268 17.31 48.38 1.94
CA HIS A 268 16.59 47.84 3.10
C HIS A 268 16.47 46.31 3.11
N ALA A 269 16.26 45.72 1.94
CA ALA A 269 16.26 44.28 1.73
C ALA A 269 16.48 43.99 0.24
N VAL A 270 17.06 42.83 -0.06
CA VAL A 270 17.17 42.30 -1.43
C VAL A 270 16.59 40.89 -1.38
N VAL A 271 15.51 40.67 -2.11
CA VAL A 271 14.75 39.40 -2.06
C VAL A 271 14.43 38.96 -3.49
N PRO A 272 14.72 37.71 -3.89
CA PRO A 272 14.28 37.19 -5.19
C PRO A 272 12.78 37.36 -5.37
N THR A 273 12.33 37.77 -6.55
CA THR A 273 10.90 37.99 -6.86
C THR A 273 10.05 36.77 -6.52
N THR A 274 10.58 35.57 -6.80
CA THR A 274 9.91 34.29 -6.52
C THR A 274 9.84 33.93 -5.03
N ALA A 275 10.74 34.46 -4.21
CA ALA A 275 10.73 34.23 -2.76
C ALA A 275 9.98 35.32 -1.98
N TYR A 276 9.75 36.47 -2.62
CA TYR A 276 9.10 37.63 -2.02
C TYR A 276 7.73 37.34 -1.39
N PRO A 277 6.84 36.51 -1.97
CA PRO A 277 5.57 36.14 -1.33
C PRO A 277 5.71 35.50 0.05
N TYR A 278 6.83 34.83 0.27
CA TYR A 278 7.08 34.00 1.44
C TYR A 278 7.94 34.72 2.48
N TYR A 279 8.41 35.94 2.17
CA TYR A 279 9.25 36.77 3.02
C TYR A 279 8.43 37.53 4.07
N VAL A 280 8.76 37.35 5.35
CA VAL A 280 8.11 38.07 6.47
C VAL A 280 8.90 39.31 6.86
N ARG A 281 8.27 40.49 6.75
CA ARG A 281 8.89 41.80 7.08
C ARG A 281 8.70 42.14 8.55
N SER A 282 9.76 42.14 9.38
CA SER A 282 9.69 42.71 10.73
C SER A 282 10.87 43.65 11.02
N GLY A 283 10.67 44.95 10.82
CA GLY A 283 11.71 45.96 11.05
C GLY A 283 12.91 45.85 10.09
N PRO A 284 13.94 46.71 10.22
CA PRO A 284 15.03 46.77 9.25
C PRO A 284 15.89 45.50 9.24
N GLU A 285 15.94 44.85 8.06
CA GLU A 285 16.74 43.65 7.71
C GLU A 285 16.42 42.34 8.45
N VAL A 286 15.23 42.21 9.02
CA VAL A 286 14.84 41.00 9.79
C VAL A 286 13.61 40.31 9.18
N GLY A 287 13.75 39.04 8.78
CA GLY A 287 12.65 38.23 8.25
C GLY A 287 12.91 36.72 8.27
N ASN A 288 11.91 35.90 7.96
CA ASN A 288 12.01 34.44 7.71
C ASN A 288 11.21 34.10 6.43
N PHE A 289 11.51 32.97 5.78
CA PHE A 289 10.79 32.45 4.62
C PHE A 289 9.84 31.31 5.01
N TYR A 290 8.53 31.49 4.83
CA TYR A 290 7.53 30.42 5.03
C TYR A 290 6.92 29.99 3.70
N VAL A 291 7.52 28.98 3.09
CA VAL A 291 7.20 28.53 1.74
C VAL A 291 6.00 27.59 1.81
N SER A 292 4.83 28.12 1.48
CA SER A 292 3.54 27.40 1.53
C SER A 292 3.00 27.00 0.16
N GLY A 293 3.70 27.39 -0.92
CA GLY A 293 3.46 26.99 -2.30
C GLY A 293 4.77 27.08 -3.10
N ASP A 294 4.72 26.75 -4.38
CA ASP A 294 5.92 26.61 -5.19
C ASP A 294 6.65 27.95 -5.39
N CYS A 295 7.96 27.94 -5.16
CA CYS A 295 8.85 29.06 -5.42
C CYS A 295 10.09 28.59 -6.19
N ARG A 296 10.74 29.50 -6.91
CA ARG A 296 11.87 29.14 -7.77
C ARG A 296 13.17 29.00 -6.98
N THR A 297 13.64 30.08 -6.35
CA THR A 297 14.89 30.08 -5.56
C THR A 297 14.67 30.82 -4.26
N ILE A 298 15.30 30.37 -3.17
CA ILE A 298 15.37 31.13 -1.92
C ILE A 298 16.81 31.56 -1.69
N TRP A 299 16.97 32.83 -1.37
CA TRP A 299 18.28 33.38 -1.04
C TRP A 299 18.19 34.25 0.21
N ALA A 300 18.79 33.74 1.29
CA ALA A 300 19.07 34.49 2.51
C ALA A 300 20.53 34.96 2.44
N GLY A 301 20.73 36.17 1.92
CA GLY A 301 22.07 36.73 1.67
C GLY A 301 22.80 37.21 2.94
N ASP A 302 24.02 37.72 2.73
CA ASP A 302 25.05 37.98 3.75
C ASP A 302 24.69 38.96 4.89
N ARG A 303 23.62 39.75 4.74
CA ARG A 303 23.08 40.65 5.77
C ARG A 303 21.70 40.24 6.28
N PHE A 304 21.12 39.16 5.76
CA PHE A 304 19.85 38.63 6.23
C PHE A 304 19.97 38.25 7.71
N THR A 305 19.04 38.76 8.51
CA THR A 305 18.96 38.43 9.93
C THR A 305 17.63 37.70 10.19
N PRO A 306 17.63 36.45 10.64
CA PRO A 306 16.38 35.77 10.95
C PRO A 306 15.67 36.37 12.16
N VAL A 307 14.34 36.28 12.16
CA VAL A 307 13.50 36.75 13.28
C VAL A 307 13.29 35.62 14.26
N GLY A 308 13.75 35.83 15.50
CA GLY A 308 13.59 34.87 16.60
C GLY A 308 14.70 33.82 16.60
N SER A 309 15.32 33.61 17.76
CA SER A 309 16.51 32.74 17.91
C SER A 309 16.27 31.25 17.61
N ASN A 310 15.01 30.81 17.56
CA ASN A 310 14.63 29.40 17.42
C ASN A 310 13.74 29.12 16.19
N ALA A 311 13.37 30.15 15.43
CA ALA A 311 12.49 29.98 14.27
C ALA A 311 13.32 29.50 13.06
N PRO A 312 12.75 28.61 12.21
CA PRO A 312 13.38 28.31 10.93
C PRO A 312 13.49 29.59 10.10
N VAL A 313 14.69 29.84 9.59
CA VAL A 313 14.96 30.88 8.58
C VAL A 313 14.22 30.56 7.30
N VAL A 314 14.13 29.29 6.96
CA VAL A 314 13.34 28.76 5.86
C VAL A 314 12.53 27.57 6.35
N ASP A 315 11.21 27.62 6.18
CA ASP A 315 10.29 26.50 6.44
C ASP A 315 9.55 26.17 5.14
N VAL A 316 9.89 25.03 4.53
CA VAL A 316 9.22 24.52 3.33
C VAL A 316 8.09 23.59 3.76
N ALA A 317 6.85 24.02 3.55
CA ALA A 317 5.67 23.26 3.91
C ALA A 317 5.49 22.00 3.05
N ALA A 318 4.76 21.02 3.56
CA ALA A 318 4.39 19.84 2.79
C ALA A 318 3.57 20.24 1.56
N GLY A 319 3.96 19.72 0.39
CA GLY A 319 3.33 20.04 -0.89
C GLY A 319 3.84 21.30 -1.59
N ALA A 320 4.75 22.07 -0.97
CA ALA A 320 5.46 23.17 -1.62
C ALA A 320 6.80 22.71 -2.20
N ALA A 321 7.21 23.32 -3.31
CA ALA A 321 8.52 23.07 -3.93
C ALA A 321 9.40 24.33 -4.02
N VAL A 322 10.72 24.17 -3.83
CA VAL A 322 11.75 25.16 -4.16
C VAL A 322 12.54 24.63 -5.37
N GLY A 323 12.35 25.21 -6.56
CA GLY A 323 12.78 24.59 -7.82
C GLY A 323 14.27 24.66 -8.18
N ASN A 324 15.00 25.68 -7.69
CA ASN A 324 16.39 25.99 -8.00
C ASN A 324 17.20 26.22 -6.71
N GLY A 325 16.87 25.46 -5.67
CA GLY A 325 17.67 25.42 -4.45
C GLY A 325 17.57 26.61 -3.50
N ILE A 326 18.37 26.53 -2.44
CA ILE A 326 18.42 27.46 -1.32
C ILE A 326 19.88 27.87 -1.04
N LEU A 327 20.14 29.17 -0.96
CA LEU A 327 21.42 29.71 -0.49
C LEU A 327 21.21 30.47 0.83
N ILE A 328 22.00 30.11 1.84
CA ILE A 328 22.07 30.83 3.12
C ILE A 328 23.52 31.24 3.38
N ASP A 329 23.74 32.54 3.53
CA ASP A 329 25.05 33.16 3.80
C ASP A 329 24.87 34.27 4.84
N ASP A 330 25.82 34.43 5.76
CA ASP A 330 25.85 35.52 6.74
C ASP A 330 27.13 36.35 6.70
N ALA A 331 27.92 36.23 5.62
CA ALA A 331 29.24 36.86 5.48
C ALA A 331 30.24 36.51 6.59
N GLY A 332 30.09 35.34 7.24
CA GLY A 332 30.98 34.89 8.30
C GLY A 332 30.73 35.55 9.66
N VAL A 333 29.49 36.02 9.90
CA VAL A 333 29.07 36.55 11.22
C VAL A 333 28.93 35.42 12.26
N GLY A 334 28.76 34.17 11.82
CA GLY A 334 28.67 32.98 12.68
C GLY A 334 27.29 32.75 13.30
N ARG A 335 26.22 33.19 12.64
CA ARG A 335 24.84 32.96 13.07
C ARG A 335 24.40 31.55 12.69
N ILE A 336 23.69 30.89 13.60
CA ILE A 336 23.11 29.57 13.33
C ILE A 336 21.79 29.74 12.59
N PHE A 337 21.70 29.19 11.39
CA PHE A 337 20.48 29.18 10.59
C PHE A 337 19.73 27.87 10.77
N ARG A 338 18.39 27.91 10.75
CA ARG A 338 17.57 26.70 10.75
C ARG A 338 16.78 26.58 9.45
N LEU A 339 16.94 25.47 8.73
CA LEU A 339 16.12 25.09 7.57
C LEU A 339 15.25 23.91 7.98
N THR A 340 13.94 24.02 7.78
CA THR A 340 13.00 22.90 7.88
C THR A 340 12.45 22.60 6.50
N ASN A 341 12.59 21.37 6.02
CA ASN A 341 11.97 20.93 4.77
C ASN A 341 10.94 19.84 5.02
N ARG A 342 9.69 20.07 4.63
CA ARG A 342 8.62 19.06 4.56
C ARG A 342 8.08 18.88 3.13
N GLY A 343 8.59 19.66 2.19
CA GLY A 343 8.18 19.72 0.79
C GLY A 343 9.24 19.12 -0.14
N SER A 344 9.53 19.79 -1.25
CA SER A 344 10.59 19.40 -2.19
C SER A 344 11.56 20.55 -2.44
N ILE A 345 12.86 20.29 -2.40
CA ILE A 345 13.90 21.24 -2.81
C ILE A 345 14.66 20.59 -3.95
N LEU A 346 14.60 21.19 -5.13
CA LEU A 346 15.01 20.59 -6.39
C LEU A 346 16.05 21.49 -7.09
N GLY A 347 16.70 20.91 -8.11
CA GLY A 347 17.48 21.64 -9.12
C GLY A 347 18.85 22.13 -8.65
N GLY A 348 19.59 22.77 -9.56
CA GLY A 348 20.87 23.41 -9.24
C GLY A 348 20.68 24.82 -8.70
N LEU A 349 21.43 25.17 -7.65
CA LEU A 349 21.33 26.45 -6.97
C LEU A 349 21.67 27.58 -7.94
N TYR A 350 20.72 28.49 -8.12
CA TYR A 350 20.96 29.70 -8.92
C TYR A 350 21.63 30.76 -8.04
N GLY A 351 22.92 30.98 -8.26
CA GLY A 351 23.69 31.98 -7.51
C GLY A 351 23.27 33.43 -7.82
N PRO A 352 23.64 34.39 -6.97
CA PRO A 352 23.39 35.82 -7.19
C PRO A 352 23.99 36.36 -8.50
N ASP A 353 25.03 35.69 -9.01
CA ASP A 353 25.72 35.94 -10.27
C ASP A 353 25.08 35.24 -11.49
N LYS A 354 23.89 34.67 -11.32
CA LYS A 354 23.16 33.89 -12.34
C LYS A 354 23.90 32.63 -12.80
N ALA A 355 24.89 32.17 -12.06
CA ALA A 355 25.55 30.89 -12.30
C ALA A 355 24.74 29.75 -11.67
N VAL A 356 24.43 28.72 -12.45
CA VAL A 356 23.94 27.44 -11.90
C VAL A 356 25.10 26.78 -11.18
N ARG A 357 24.93 26.51 -9.89
CA ARG A 357 25.86 25.73 -9.09
C ARG A 357 25.41 24.28 -9.11
N ASP A 358 26.36 23.36 -9.01
CA ASP A 358 26.08 21.92 -8.99
C ASP A 358 25.46 21.44 -7.66
N ARG A 359 25.15 22.36 -6.74
CA ARG A 359 24.57 22.10 -5.41
C ARG A 359 23.14 22.61 -5.31
N THR A 360 22.27 21.97 -4.53
CA THR A 360 20.86 22.37 -4.35
C THR A 360 20.68 23.23 -3.10
N ILE A 361 21.35 22.88 -2.01
CA ILE A 361 21.34 23.67 -0.78
C ILE A 361 22.78 24.05 -0.44
N GLU A 362 23.04 25.33 -0.22
CA GLU A 362 24.33 25.84 0.20
C GLU A 362 24.19 26.66 1.48
N PHE A 363 24.94 26.25 2.52
CA PHE A 363 25.12 26.98 3.76
C PHE A 363 26.57 27.45 3.85
N ARG A 364 26.78 28.76 4.05
CA ARG A 364 28.10 29.36 4.30
C ARG A 364 28.31 29.73 5.76
N SER A 365 27.33 29.41 6.59
CA SER A 365 27.21 29.75 8.00
C SER A 365 26.72 28.51 8.75
N PRO A 366 26.93 28.41 10.08
CA PRO A 366 26.52 27.24 10.84
C PRO A 366 25.02 27.00 10.70
N VAL A 367 24.61 25.73 10.63
CA VAL A 367 23.26 25.36 10.23
C VAL A 367 22.69 24.24 11.08
N ARG A 368 21.37 24.30 11.29
CA ARG A 368 20.53 23.15 11.62
C ARG A 368 19.55 22.89 10.48
N PHE A 369 19.72 21.80 9.77
CA PHE A 369 18.84 21.37 8.69
C PHE A 369 18.03 20.17 9.13
N ASP A 370 16.71 20.35 9.25
CA ASP A 370 15.77 19.27 9.55
C ASP A 370 14.98 18.92 8.25
N ASN A 371 15.24 17.76 7.65
CA ASN A 371 14.62 17.28 6.42
C ASN A 371 13.61 16.15 6.67
N TRP A 372 12.34 16.41 6.37
CA TRP A 372 11.26 15.42 6.28
C TRP A 372 10.75 15.25 4.84
N GLY A 373 11.21 16.10 3.92
CA GLY A 373 10.78 16.15 2.53
C GLY A 373 11.80 15.54 1.57
N LEU A 374 11.71 15.91 0.29
CA LEU A 374 12.67 15.57 -0.75
C LEU A 374 13.69 16.69 -0.91
N VAL A 375 14.98 16.35 -0.99
CA VAL A 375 16.02 17.17 -1.61
C VAL A 375 16.59 16.37 -2.76
N ASP A 376 16.56 16.93 -3.96
CA ASP A 376 17.05 16.28 -5.17
C ASP A 376 17.97 17.19 -5.96
N ALA A 377 19.21 16.73 -6.12
CA ALA A 377 20.31 17.53 -6.62
C ALA A 377 21.02 16.89 -7.80
N PRO A 378 21.50 17.69 -8.77
CA PRO A 378 22.29 17.18 -9.88
C PRO A 378 23.65 16.61 -9.43
N LEU A 379 24.33 17.22 -8.45
CA LEU A 379 25.63 16.75 -7.93
C LEU A 379 25.71 16.77 -6.41
N MET A 380 25.28 17.86 -5.75
CA MET A 380 25.36 18.00 -4.28
C MET A 380 24.02 18.41 -3.67
N ALA A 381 23.42 17.60 -2.79
CA ALA A 381 22.14 17.97 -2.16
C ALA A 381 22.30 19.01 -1.06
N VAL A 382 23.13 18.71 -0.06
CA VAL A 382 23.47 19.63 1.02
C VAL A 382 24.96 19.93 0.98
N CYS A 383 25.31 21.20 0.86
CA CYS A 383 26.68 21.66 0.99
C CYS A 383 26.77 22.70 2.11
N ALA A 384 27.42 22.33 3.20
CA ALA A 384 27.61 23.16 4.39
C ALA A 384 29.10 23.43 4.63
N GLU A 385 29.82 23.91 3.62
CA GLU A 385 31.21 24.36 3.73
C GLU A 385 31.28 25.71 4.48
N THR A 386 30.95 25.70 5.78
CA THR A 386 30.84 26.93 6.58
C THR A 386 32.22 27.53 6.88
N ALA A 387 32.31 28.86 6.90
CA ALA A 387 33.53 29.53 7.36
C ALA A 387 33.65 29.58 8.90
N SER A 388 32.59 29.19 9.62
CA SER A 388 32.52 29.23 11.08
C SER A 388 31.43 28.28 11.60
N GLY A 389 31.73 27.43 12.57
CA GLY A 389 30.75 26.67 13.35
C GLY A 389 30.15 25.46 12.61
N ALA A 390 29.70 24.50 13.41
CA ALA A 390 29.22 23.21 12.93
C ALA A 390 27.86 23.25 12.20
N ALA A 391 27.68 22.27 11.32
CA ALA A 391 26.46 21.86 10.67
C ALA A 391 25.81 20.69 11.42
N PHE A 392 24.50 20.78 11.61
CA PHE A 392 23.65 19.71 12.11
C PHE A 392 22.63 19.37 11.02
N VAL A 393 22.66 18.15 10.50
CA VAL A 393 21.74 17.66 9.47
C VAL A 393 20.94 16.49 10.06
N GLU A 394 19.62 16.64 10.12
CA GLU A 394 18.70 15.58 10.54
C GLU A 394 17.82 15.20 9.34
N ASN A 395 18.04 14.03 8.76
CA ASN A 395 17.29 13.52 7.61
C ASN A 395 16.34 12.41 8.03
N SER A 396 15.05 12.70 8.01
CA SER A 396 13.94 11.73 8.05
C SER A 396 13.22 11.58 6.70
N GLY A 397 13.59 12.38 5.70
CA GLY A 397 13.03 12.40 4.35
C GLY A 397 13.94 11.69 3.34
N MET A 398 14.11 12.31 2.17
CA MET A 398 15.00 11.84 1.10
C MET A 398 16.03 12.90 0.76
N LEU A 399 17.32 12.54 0.77
CA LEU A 399 18.41 13.31 0.18
C LEU A 399 18.93 12.54 -1.03
N ARG A 400 18.89 13.13 -2.23
CA ARG A 400 19.42 12.51 -3.45
C ARG A 400 20.36 13.46 -4.16
N ALA A 401 21.52 12.97 -4.55
CA ALA A 401 22.50 13.73 -5.29
C ALA A 401 23.30 12.83 -6.25
N GLY A 402 23.81 13.40 -7.34
CA GLY A 402 24.67 12.66 -8.28
C GLY A 402 26.06 12.30 -7.71
N GLN A 403 26.51 12.98 -6.66
CA GLN A 403 27.76 12.69 -5.97
C GLN A 403 27.59 12.78 -4.44
N TYR A 404 27.43 13.99 -3.87
CA TYR A 404 27.35 14.17 -2.42
C TYR A 404 25.93 14.49 -1.95
N ALA A 405 25.30 13.57 -1.23
CA ALA A 405 24.04 13.88 -0.56
C ALA A 405 24.25 14.88 0.59
N ALA A 406 25.40 14.79 1.28
CA ALA A 406 25.85 15.79 2.23
C ALA A 406 27.37 15.98 2.12
N LEU A 407 27.80 17.24 1.99
CA LEU A 407 29.19 17.67 2.11
C LEU A 407 29.23 18.75 3.19
N LEU A 408 29.83 18.43 4.33
CA LEU A 408 29.80 19.27 5.54
C LEU A 408 31.10 20.08 5.71
N SER A 409 31.27 20.66 6.88
CA SER A 409 32.24 21.71 7.17
C SER A 409 33.56 21.14 7.69
N ALA A 410 34.46 22.01 8.17
CA ALA A 410 35.69 21.61 8.85
C ALA A 410 35.58 21.76 10.39
N PHE A 411 34.36 21.74 10.92
CA PHE A 411 34.04 21.79 12.35
C PHE A 411 33.30 20.51 12.77
N ASP A 412 33.15 20.30 14.08
CA ASP A 412 32.48 19.15 14.68
C ASP A 412 31.00 19.04 14.26
N ASP A 413 30.74 18.36 13.15
CA ASP A 413 29.45 18.28 12.49
C ASP A 413 28.62 17.09 13.00
N THR A 414 27.32 17.14 12.77
CA THR A 414 26.42 16.06 13.18
C THR A 414 25.46 15.70 12.06
N LEU A 415 25.44 14.43 11.68
CA LEU A 415 24.42 13.85 10.80
C LEU A 415 23.54 12.89 11.62
N VAL A 416 22.22 13.06 11.57
CA VAL A 416 21.25 12.10 12.10
C VAL A 416 20.41 11.61 10.93
N ASN A 417 20.45 10.32 10.61
CA ASN A 417 19.66 9.74 9.53
C ASN A 417 18.63 8.73 10.07
N SER A 418 17.38 8.92 9.67
CA SER A 418 16.27 7.97 9.78
C SER A 418 15.53 7.79 8.45
N GLY A 419 15.90 8.55 7.42
CA GLY A 419 15.32 8.54 6.08
C GLY A 419 16.23 7.86 5.04
N PHE A 420 16.06 8.25 3.77
CA PHE A 420 16.83 7.74 2.64
C PHE A 420 17.88 8.75 2.17
N VAL A 421 19.09 8.29 1.92
CA VAL A 421 20.20 9.06 1.37
C VAL A 421 20.76 8.32 0.16
N ASP A 422 20.82 8.98 -0.99
CA ASP A 422 21.36 8.45 -2.24
C ASP A 422 22.43 9.40 -2.75
N GLY A 423 23.69 9.00 -2.59
CA GLY A 423 24.89 9.82 -2.72
C GLY A 423 25.75 9.76 -1.45
N ASP A 424 27.01 10.18 -1.61
CA ASP A 424 28.03 10.15 -0.57
C ASP A 424 27.74 11.18 0.53
N VAL A 425 28.14 10.84 1.74
CA VAL A 425 28.17 11.71 2.91
C VAL A 425 29.63 11.96 3.27
N ASP A 426 30.06 13.21 3.18
CA ASP A 426 31.37 13.65 3.62
C ASP A 426 31.17 14.64 4.77
N MET A 427 31.58 14.24 5.97
CA MET A 427 31.48 15.06 7.18
C MET A 427 32.58 16.12 7.27
N GLY A 428 33.62 16.02 6.43
CA GLY A 428 34.67 17.01 6.29
C GLY A 428 35.80 16.83 7.30
N GLY A 429 35.91 17.72 8.28
CA GLY A 429 36.92 17.56 9.34
C GLY A 429 36.46 18.21 10.62
N GLY A 430 37.14 17.94 11.73
CA GLY A 430 36.60 18.22 13.06
C GLY A 430 36.51 16.91 13.82
N ASP A 431 35.83 16.91 14.97
CA ASP A 431 35.39 15.69 15.64
C ASP A 431 33.90 15.47 15.34
N ASP A 432 33.61 14.68 14.31
CA ASP A 432 32.31 14.52 13.67
C ASP A 432 31.46 13.41 14.30
N THR A 433 30.13 13.55 14.26
CA THR A 433 29.20 12.52 14.77
C THR A 433 28.13 12.14 13.75
N ALA A 434 28.16 10.90 13.29
CA ALA A 434 27.07 10.31 12.49
C ALA A 434 26.19 9.41 13.37
N VAL A 435 24.88 9.62 13.34
CA VAL A 435 23.88 8.82 14.07
C VAL A 435 22.90 8.19 13.10
N LEU A 436 22.92 6.87 12.99
CA LEU A 436 21.95 6.11 12.19
C LEU A 436 20.85 5.57 13.10
N VAL A 437 19.67 6.18 13.03
CA VAL A 437 18.49 5.78 13.81
C VAL A 437 17.62 4.78 13.03
N GLY A 438 17.71 4.80 11.71
CA GLY A 438 17.00 3.91 10.79
C GLY A 438 17.24 4.36 9.33
N GLY A 439 16.48 3.79 8.40
CA GLY A 439 16.54 4.20 7.00
C GLY A 439 17.76 3.64 6.27
N GLU A 440 18.12 4.20 5.12
CA GLU A 440 19.19 3.66 4.26
C GLU A 440 20.06 4.79 3.71
N ILE A 441 21.38 4.57 3.71
CA ILE A 441 22.36 5.36 2.96
C ILE A 441 22.94 4.50 1.84
N ARG A 442 22.80 4.96 0.61
CA ARG A 442 23.39 4.37 -0.59
C ARG A 442 24.48 5.32 -1.11
N GLY A 443 25.71 5.07 -0.69
CA GLY A 443 26.86 5.94 -0.91
C GLY A 443 27.89 5.76 0.21
N ASP A 444 29.07 6.32 0.02
CA ASP A 444 30.12 6.27 1.03
C ASP A 444 29.81 7.22 2.18
N VAL A 445 30.16 6.85 3.42
CA VAL A 445 30.08 7.70 4.61
C VAL A 445 31.49 7.94 5.13
N ASP A 446 31.97 9.17 4.98
CA ASP A 446 33.29 9.61 5.37
C ASP A 446 33.19 10.55 6.57
N GLY A 447 33.73 10.10 7.71
CA GLY A 447 33.87 10.92 8.92
C GLY A 447 34.97 11.97 8.81
N GLY A 448 35.84 11.91 7.80
CA GLY A 448 36.88 12.91 7.58
C GLY A 448 38.30 12.44 7.90
N THR A 449 39.25 13.39 7.93
CA THR A 449 40.70 13.10 7.96
C THR A 449 41.49 13.75 9.11
N HIS A 450 40.84 14.51 10.01
CA HIS A 450 41.55 15.38 10.95
C HIS A 450 41.00 15.40 12.39
N GLY A 451 40.00 14.58 12.72
CA GLY A 451 39.50 14.37 14.08
C GLY A 451 40.35 13.38 14.88
N THR A 452 40.19 13.38 16.20
CA THR A 452 40.59 12.25 17.07
C THR A 452 39.40 11.67 17.83
N GLY A 453 38.19 12.10 17.48
CA GLY A 453 36.94 11.80 18.18
C GLY A 453 35.74 11.57 17.26
N ASP A 454 35.96 11.26 15.98
CA ASP A 454 34.91 10.95 15.02
C ASP A 454 34.15 9.69 15.45
N LEU A 455 32.83 9.82 15.55
CA LEU A 455 31.97 8.82 16.18
C LEU A 455 30.80 8.44 15.26
N LEU A 456 30.72 7.15 14.93
CA LEU A 456 29.55 6.56 14.30
C LEU A 456 28.72 5.82 15.36
N LEU A 457 27.51 6.30 15.61
CA LEU A 457 26.52 5.66 16.47
C LEU A 457 25.39 5.10 15.63
N VAL A 458 25.26 3.78 15.58
CA VAL A 458 24.00 3.18 15.13
C VAL A 458 23.13 3.02 16.36
N GLN A 459 22.00 3.72 16.36
CA GLN A 459 21.02 3.78 17.46
C GLN A 459 19.65 3.37 16.91
N ALA A 460 19.62 2.16 16.33
CA ALA A 460 18.52 1.69 15.51
C ALA A 460 17.19 1.63 16.29
N GLN A 461 16.19 2.36 15.82
CA GLN A 461 14.78 2.23 16.23
C GLN A 461 13.99 1.37 15.25
N GLY A 462 14.49 1.19 14.04
CA GLY A 462 14.13 0.18 13.06
C GLY A 462 15.38 -0.11 12.20
N PRO A 463 15.27 -0.89 11.11
CA PRO A 463 16.43 -1.25 10.29
C PRO A 463 17.14 0.01 9.77
N ALA A 464 18.44 0.08 10.02
CA ALA A 464 19.36 1.07 9.47
C ALA A 464 20.29 0.37 8.49
N ALA A 465 20.48 0.90 7.29
CA ALA A 465 21.29 0.27 6.26
C ALA A 465 22.32 1.23 5.65
N VAL A 466 23.50 0.71 5.34
CA VAL A 466 24.50 1.40 4.53
C VAL A 466 24.98 0.47 3.42
N THR A 467 24.88 0.93 2.18
CA THR A 467 25.47 0.28 1.01
C THR A 467 26.55 1.19 0.43
N GLY A 468 27.81 0.90 0.76
CA GLY A 468 28.96 1.76 0.46
C GLY A 468 30.11 1.51 1.44
N GLU A 469 31.14 2.35 1.38
CA GLU A 469 32.24 2.34 2.35
C GLU A 469 31.95 3.28 3.54
N ILE A 470 32.33 2.87 4.74
CA ILE A 470 32.31 3.71 5.94
C ILE A 470 33.75 3.89 6.40
N ARG A 471 34.23 5.13 6.46
CA ARG A 471 35.63 5.45 6.81
C ARG A 471 35.72 6.73 7.64
N GLY A 472 36.89 6.97 8.22
CA GLY A 472 37.15 8.20 8.98
C GLY A 472 36.43 8.27 10.33
N PHE A 473 36.03 7.13 10.92
CA PHE A 473 35.48 7.09 12.28
C PHE A 473 36.42 6.34 13.22
N GLU A 474 36.84 6.96 14.33
CA GLU A 474 37.67 6.29 15.33
C GLU A 474 36.90 5.22 16.11
N GLN A 475 35.61 5.47 16.37
CA GLN A 475 34.75 4.57 17.10
C GLN A 475 33.43 4.36 16.36
N THR A 476 33.09 3.09 16.11
CA THR A 476 31.75 2.70 15.69
C THR A 476 31.07 1.88 16.78
N VAL A 477 29.88 2.31 17.20
CA VAL A 477 29.04 1.55 18.15
C VAL A 477 27.71 1.20 17.50
N VAL A 478 27.41 -0.10 17.44
CA VAL A 478 26.13 -0.61 16.94
C VAL A 478 25.22 -0.98 18.10
N SER A 479 24.17 -0.20 18.29
CA SER A 479 23.17 -0.34 19.34
C SER A 479 21.75 -0.22 18.78
N ARG A 480 20.77 -0.64 19.58
CA ARG A 480 19.35 -0.49 19.27
C ARG A 480 18.59 0.08 20.45
N SER A 481 17.45 0.71 20.17
CA SER A 481 16.56 1.18 21.23
C SER A 481 16.01 0.00 22.03
N SER A 482 16.00 0.08 23.36
CA SER A 482 15.45 -0.97 24.25
C SER A 482 13.97 -1.29 24.02
N GLY A 483 13.24 -0.43 23.32
CA GLY A 483 11.84 -0.65 22.93
C GLY A 483 11.63 -1.15 21.49
N SER A 484 12.70 -1.43 20.73
CA SER A 484 12.63 -1.90 19.34
C SER A 484 13.29 -3.27 19.18
N ASP A 485 12.53 -4.24 18.67
CA ASP A 485 13.04 -5.59 18.35
C ASP A 485 13.60 -5.69 16.92
N ASP A 486 13.37 -4.69 16.06
CA ASP A 486 13.77 -4.64 14.64
C ASP A 486 15.02 -3.75 14.40
N GLY A 487 15.76 -3.40 15.45
CA GLY A 487 16.90 -2.48 15.39
C GLY A 487 18.19 -3.12 14.86
N ALA A 488 18.21 -3.55 13.59
CA ALA A 488 19.40 -4.08 12.93
C ALA A 488 20.15 -3.00 12.14
N PHE A 489 21.49 -3.11 12.13
CA PHE A 489 22.37 -2.37 11.23
C PHE A 489 22.80 -3.28 10.07
N VAL A 490 22.27 -3.05 8.88
CA VAL A 490 22.58 -3.81 7.67
C VAL A 490 23.69 -3.10 6.90
N LEU A 491 24.90 -3.67 6.93
CA LEU A 491 26.04 -3.16 6.17
C LEU A 491 26.27 -4.03 4.93
N ASN A 492 26.17 -3.44 3.75
CA ASN A 492 26.51 -4.06 2.47
C ASN A 492 27.71 -3.31 1.85
N GLY A 493 28.89 -3.52 2.44
CA GLY A 493 30.10 -2.81 2.07
C GLY A 493 31.22 -2.97 3.10
N THR A 494 32.18 -2.04 3.10
CA THR A 494 33.35 -2.10 3.98
C THR A 494 33.29 -0.99 5.03
N LEU A 495 33.50 -1.33 6.29
CA LEU A 495 33.72 -0.37 7.36
C LEU A 495 35.18 -0.42 7.82
N PHE A 496 35.87 0.70 7.71
CA PHE A 496 37.25 0.87 8.14
C PHE A 496 37.28 1.36 9.59
N GLY A 497 37.90 0.59 10.48
CA GLY A 497 37.98 0.90 11.90
C GLY A 497 37.41 -0.19 12.79
N ASN A 498 37.47 0.05 14.11
CA ASN A 498 37.00 -0.91 15.10
C ASN A 498 35.50 -0.74 15.34
N VAL A 499 34.80 -1.87 15.45
CA VAL A 499 33.35 -1.93 15.70
C VAL A 499 33.07 -2.59 17.03
N VAL A 500 32.19 -1.96 17.81
CA VAL A 500 31.59 -2.54 19.01
C VAL A 500 30.10 -2.69 18.79
N VAL A 501 29.58 -3.93 18.80
CA VAL A 501 28.14 -4.17 18.87
C VAL A 501 27.76 -4.23 20.35
N GLY A 502 27.29 -3.10 20.87
CA GLY A 502 27.21 -2.86 22.31
C GLY A 502 26.28 -1.70 22.67
N ALA A 503 26.06 -1.49 23.97
CA ALA A 503 25.21 -0.41 24.45
C ALA A 503 25.92 0.94 24.30
N SER A 504 25.31 1.88 23.57
CA SER A 504 25.82 3.26 23.47
C SER A 504 25.38 4.17 24.64
N GLY A 505 24.77 3.59 25.70
CA GLY A 505 24.29 4.31 26.88
C GLY A 505 22.82 4.74 26.82
N GLY A 506 22.28 5.22 27.95
CA GLY A 506 20.88 5.66 28.06
C GLY A 506 19.88 4.51 27.91
N SER A 507 18.91 4.67 27.00
CA SER A 507 17.88 3.65 26.69
C SER A 507 18.29 2.70 25.56
N TYR A 508 19.56 2.70 25.13
CA TYR A 508 20.07 1.85 24.07
C TYR A 508 20.77 0.61 24.62
N VAL A 509 20.47 -0.54 24.02
CA VAL A 509 21.02 -1.86 24.34
C VAL A 509 21.85 -2.35 23.14
N PRO A 510 22.69 -3.39 23.29
CA PRO A 510 23.43 -3.95 22.17
C PRO A 510 22.51 -4.32 21.01
N GLY A 511 22.92 -3.93 19.80
CA GLY A 511 22.15 -4.10 18.57
C GLY A 511 22.52 -5.36 17.80
N GLU A 512 22.19 -5.34 16.51
CA GLU A 512 22.55 -6.37 15.54
C GLU A 512 23.35 -5.77 14.39
N LEU A 513 24.45 -6.42 14.01
CA LEU A 513 25.18 -6.14 12.78
C LEU A 513 24.87 -7.24 11.76
N ALA A 514 24.24 -6.87 10.66
CA ALA A 514 23.78 -7.76 9.60
C ALA A 514 24.30 -7.33 8.21
N GLY A 515 23.99 -8.10 7.17
CA GLY A 515 24.35 -7.79 5.78
C GLY A 515 25.63 -8.47 5.30
N ASN A 516 25.99 -8.23 4.04
CA ASN A 516 27.26 -8.69 3.47
C ASN A 516 28.37 -7.67 3.78
N PHE A 517 28.90 -7.74 5.00
CA PHE A 517 29.83 -6.74 5.51
C PHE A 517 31.30 -7.17 5.46
N ALA A 518 32.19 -6.19 5.34
CA ALA A 518 33.61 -6.31 5.65
C ALA A 518 33.99 -5.28 6.71
N ILE A 519 34.62 -5.70 7.80
CA ILE A 519 35.20 -4.84 8.83
C ILE A 519 36.72 -4.87 8.65
N ASP A 520 37.29 -3.75 8.21
CA ASP A 520 38.74 -3.56 8.19
C ASP A 520 39.24 -3.03 9.55
N GLY A 521 39.24 -3.93 10.53
CA GLY A 521 39.51 -3.62 11.93
C GLY A 521 39.04 -4.74 12.86
N ASN A 522 39.00 -4.46 14.16
CA ASN A 522 38.49 -5.42 15.16
C ASN A 522 36.97 -5.32 15.31
N LEU A 523 36.31 -6.46 15.52
CA LEU A 523 34.89 -6.54 15.84
C LEU A 523 34.70 -7.16 17.23
N SER A 524 34.01 -6.45 18.12
CA SER A 524 33.71 -6.96 19.46
C SER A 524 32.22 -6.83 19.79
N THR A 525 31.69 -7.77 20.56
CA THR A 525 30.27 -7.78 20.95
C THR A 525 30.11 -7.72 22.46
N GLU A 526 29.02 -7.12 22.93
CA GLU A 526 28.57 -7.16 24.34
C GLU A 526 27.43 -8.16 24.55
N GLN A 527 27.07 -8.41 25.82
CA GLN A 527 25.97 -9.31 26.16
C GLN A 527 24.65 -8.85 25.51
N GLY A 528 24.01 -9.72 24.73
CA GLY A 528 22.76 -9.44 24.02
C GLY A 528 22.94 -8.90 22.60
N ALA A 529 24.18 -8.70 22.14
CA ALA A 529 24.49 -8.34 20.76
C ALA A 529 24.25 -9.51 19.80
N ARG A 530 23.91 -9.21 18.54
CA ARG A 530 23.78 -10.18 17.44
C ARG A 530 24.69 -9.83 16.27
N ILE A 531 25.28 -10.86 15.66
CA ILE A 531 25.99 -10.76 14.37
C ILE A 531 25.28 -11.71 13.41
N ALA A 532 24.80 -11.21 12.28
CA ALA A 532 24.04 -11.98 11.29
C ALA A 532 24.64 -11.78 9.89
N PRO A 533 25.70 -12.51 9.51
CA PRO A 533 26.32 -12.34 8.21
C PRO A 533 25.36 -12.68 7.06
N GLY A 534 25.03 -11.70 6.22
CA GLY A 534 24.36 -11.94 4.93
C GLY A 534 23.02 -11.25 4.68
N ASN A 535 22.39 -11.68 3.59
CA ASN A 535 20.98 -11.44 3.21
C ASN A 535 20.39 -12.77 2.70
N SER A 536 20.59 -13.87 3.44
CA SER A 536 19.95 -15.17 3.19
C SER A 536 20.36 -15.87 1.87
N LEU A 537 21.56 -16.45 1.71
CA LEU A 537 22.72 -16.64 2.60
C LEU A 537 23.79 -15.58 2.34
N GLY A 538 24.68 -15.30 3.31
CA GLY A 538 25.80 -14.40 3.07
C GLY A 538 27.06 -14.57 3.91
N ALA A 539 27.94 -13.59 3.76
CA ALA A 539 29.30 -13.66 4.25
C ALA A 539 29.71 -12.37 4.97
N GLY A 540 30.37 -12.54 6.10
CA GLY A 540 31.01 -11.46 6.85
C GLY A 540 32.53 -11.63 6.81
N LEU A 541 33.26 -10.54 6.66
CA LEU A 541 34.72 -10.51 6.77
C LEU A 541 35.15 -9.59 7.90
N VAL A 542 36.08 -10.03 8.75
CA VAL A 542 36.77 -9.22 9.75
C VAL A 542 38.27 -9.39 9.53
N THR A 543 38.98 -8.31 9.17
CA THR A 543 40.43 -8.39 8.93
C THR A 543 41.21 -8.41 10.25
N GLY A 544 40.69 -7.79 11.31
CA GLY A 544 41.27 -7.83 12.65
C GLY A 544 40.84 -9.03 13.50
N ASP A 545 40.81 -8.81 14.81
CA ASP A 545 40.32 -9.78 15.78
C ASP A 545 38.80 -9.68 15.95
N TYR A 546 38.16 -10.83 16.16
CA TYR A 546 36.75 -10.95 16.51
C TYR A 546 36.62 -11.41 17.96
N THR A 547 35.86 -10.71 18.80
CA THR A 547 35.56 -11.14 20.18
C THR A 547 34.06 -11.22 20.40
N GLN A 548 33.56 -12.43 20.68
CA GLN A 548 32.18 -12.68 21.04
C GLN A 548 32.02 -12.85 22.55
N SER A 549 31.32 -11.91 23.21
CA SER A 549 31.07 -11.96 24.65
C SER A 549 30.04 -13.02 25.05
N ALA A 550 30.03 -13.37 26.34
CA ALA A 550 29.01 -14.22 26.92
C ALA A 550 27.60 -13.62 26.71
N GLY A 551 26.67 -14.43 26.21
CA GLY A 551 25.31 -14.01 25.88
C GLY A 551 25.17 -13.17 24.60
N ALA A 552 26.25 -12.98 23.82
CA ALA A 552 26.15 -12.50 22.44
C ALA A 552 25.94 -13.69 21.48
N VAL A 553 25.27 -13.44 20.35
CA VAL A 553 24.85 -14.48 19.41
C VAL A 553 25.42 -14.24 18.02
N LEU A 554 25.97 -15.29 17.41
CA LEU A 554 26.19 -15.37 15.96
C LEU A 554 24.98 -16.07 15.35
N GLU A 555 24.20 -15.35 14.56
CA GLU A 555 23.05 -15.89 13.84
C GLU A 555 23.50 -16.46 12.49
N VAL A 556 23.00 -17.64 12.15
CA VAL A 556 23.43 -18.39 10.96
C VAL A 556 22.21 -19.01 10.29
N GLU A 557 21.96 -18.64 9.05
CA GLU A 557 21.04 -19.32 8.15
C GLU A 557 21.73 -20.53 7.51
N ILE A 558 21.04 -21.66 7.46
CA ILE A 558 21.52 -22.90 6.85
C ILE A 558 20.49 -23.49 5.90
N ALA A 559 20.97 -24.16 4.85
CA ALA A 559 20.14 -24.98 3.97
C ALA A 559 20.90 -26.18 3.44
N ARG A 560 20.13 -27.23 3.12
CA ARG A 560 20.54 -28.26 2.17
C ARG A 560 19.84 -28.00 0.85
N THR A 561 20.62 -27.75 -0.18
CA THR A 561 20.09 -27.43 -1.52
C THR A 561 19.50 -28.66 -2.20
N ALA A 562 18.75 -28.43 -3.28
CA ALA A 562 18.23 -29.51 -4.12
C ALA A 562 19.33 -30.40 -4.73
N ASP A 563 20.55 -29.87 -4.88
CA ASP A 563 21.74 -30.58 -5.36
C ASP A 563 22.54 -31.26 -4.23
N ASP A 564 21.91 -31.45 -3.07
CA ASP A 564 22.48 -32.08 -1.86
C ASP A 564 23.73 -31.36 -1.32
N GLN A 565 23.85 -30.05 -1.57
CA GLN A 565 24.93 -29.22 -1.02
C GLN A 565 24.51 -28.60 0.31
N LEU A 566 25.42 -28.62 1.29
CA LEU A 566 25.26 -27.91 2.55
C LEU A 566 25.79 -26.49 2.37
N VAL A 567 24.92 -25.51 2.61
CA VAL A 567 25.22 -24.09 2.48
C VAL A 567 24.79 -23.38 3.75
N SER A 568 25.57 -22.39 4.17
CA SER A 568 25.32 -21.61 5.38
C SER A 568 25.86 -20.20 5.24
N ASP A 569 25.40 -19.33 6.13
CA ASP A 569 26.12 -18.10 6.42
C ASP A 569 27.51 -18.42 6.98
N ARG A 570 28.45 -17.49 6.74
CA ARG A 570 29.84 -17.66 7.18
C ARG A 570 30.50 -16.36 7.60
N LEU A 571 31.06 -16.34 8.80
CA LEU A 571 31.93 -15.28 9.28
C LEU A 571 33.41 -15.65 9.10
N THR A 572 34.15 -14.89 8.31
CA THR A 572 35.59 -15.08 8.11
C THR A 572 36.37 -14.03 8.90
N VAL A 573 37.29 -14.47 9.76
CA VAL A 573 38.13 -13.62 10.61
C VAL A 573 39.59 -13.86 10.27
N THR A 574 40.33 -12.86 9.80
CA THR A 574 41.75 -13.10 9.45
C THR A 574 42.69 -13.06 10.66
N GLY A 575 42.26 -12.39 11.74
CA GLY A 575 42.92 -12.41 13.05
C GLY A 575 42.45 -13.55 13.96
N THR A 576 42.39 -13.27 15.26
CA THR A 576 41.91 -14.20 16.28
C THR A 576 40.41 -14.05 16.48
N ALA A 577 39.67 -15.16 16.42
CA ALA A 577 38.27 -15.22 16.85
C ALA A 577 38.20 -15.81 18.26
N LEU A 578 37.93 -14.97 19.25
CA LEU A 578 37.75 -15.35 20.65
C LEU A 578 36.26 -15.45 20.98
N LEU A 579 35.79 -16.66 21.30
CA LEU A 579 34.42 -16.89 21.77
C LEU A 579 34.45 -17.19 23.27
N ALA A 580 33.83 -16.30 24.06
CA ALA A 580 33.78 -16.41 25.51
C ALA A 580 32.88 -17.58 25.98
N ASP A 581 33.09 -18.01 27.23
CA ASP A 581 32.20 -18.98 27.88
C ASP A 581 30.78 -18.40 27.98
N GLY A 582 29.80 -19.08 27.39
CA GLY A 582 28.42 -18.60 27.25
C GLY A 582 28.14 -17.79 25.98
N ALA A 583 29.05 -17.71 25.01
CA ALA A 583 28.74 -17.24 23.65
C ALA A 583 27.77 -18.21 22.95
N GLY A 584 26.85 -17.69 22.14
CA GLY A 584 25.82 -18.48 21.46
C GLY A 584 25.90 -18.44 19.94
N VAL A 585 25.36 -19.47 19.29
CA VAL A 585 25.05 -19.52 17.86
C VAL A 585 23.56 -19.80 17.73
N TYR A 586 22.85 -18.99 16.95
CA TYR A 586 21.42 -19.18 16.69
C TYR A 586 21.20 -19.60 15.24
N VAL A 587 20.49 -20.71 15.05
CA VAL A 587 20.34 -21.35 13.75
C VAL A 587 18.97 -21.05 13.15
N LEU A 588 18.99 -20.52 11.95
CA LEU A 588 17.83 -20.23 11.11
C LEU A 588 17.85 -21.09 9.85
N ARG A 589 16.69 -21.22 9.21
CA ARG A 589 16.55 -21.91 7.93
C ARG A 589 16.62 -20.90 6.79
N GLU A 590 17.50 -21.15 5.83
CA GLU A 590 17.46 -20.47 4.53
C GLU A 590 16.32 -21.04 3.67
N ALA A 591 15.20 -20.32 3.58
CA ALA A 591 13.99 -20.83 2.93
C ALA A 591 14.11 -20.92 1.40
N SER A 592 14.84 -20.00 0.75
CA SER A 592 14.88 -19.93 -0.72
C SER A 592 15.75 -21.02 -1.34
N GLN A 593 16.75 -21.51 -0.61
CA GLN A 593 17.66 -22.55 -1.07
C GLN A 593 17.38 -23.93 -0.48
N SER A 594 16.55 -24.04 0.56
CA SER A 594 16.15 -25.31 1.18
C SER A 594 15.33 -26.18 0.21
N GLY A 595 15.99 -27.13 -0.44
CA GLY A 595 15.36 -28.08 -1.37
C GLY A 595 15.26 -29.50 -0.82
N LEU A 596 16.11 -29.85 0.15
CA LEU A 596 16.16 -31.14 0.81
C LEU A 596 16.25 -30.93 2.32
N PRO A 597 15.78 -31.89 3.14
CA PRO A 597 15.84 -31.70 4.58
C PRO A 597 17.18 -32.18 5.15
N LEU A 598 17.50 -31.69 6.34
CA LEU A 598 18.75 -31.93 7.05
C LEU A 598 18.80 -33.35 7.63
N ARG A 599 20.02 -33.88 7.75
CA ARG A 599 20.34 -35.21 8.27
C ARG A 599 21.22 -35.05 9.51
N VAL A 600 21.03 -35.95 10.48
CA VAL A 600 21.92 -36.03 11.65
C VAL A 600 23.36 -36.24 11.20
N GLY A 601 24.27 -35.43 11.73
CA GLY A 601 25.69 -35.40 11.38
C GLY A 601 26.05 -34.47 10.21
N ASP A 602 25.08 -33.80 9.58
CA ASP A 602 25.39 -32.68 8.67
C ASP A 602 26.17 -31.61 9.40
N SER A 603 27.21 -31.08 8.73
CA SER A 603 28.15 -30.14 9.32
C SER A 603 28.31 -28.93 8.41
N PHE A 604 28.12 -27.75 8.97
CA PHE A 604 28.26 -26.45 8.32
C PHE A 604 29.45 -25.71 8.91
N ASP A 605 30.27 -25.08 8.06
CA ASP A 605 31.36 -24.21 8.51
C ASP A 605 30.83 -22.78 8.60
N VAL A 606 30.59 -22.34 9.83
CA VAL A 606 29.89 -21.07 10.13
C VAL A 606 30.85 -19.95 10.52
N LEU A 607 32.07 -20.30 10.93
CA LEU A 607 33.11 -19.33 11.23
C LEU A 607 34.50 -19.93 10.95
N GLU A 608 35.31 -19.21 10.17
CA GLU A 608 36.72 -19.51 9.94
C GLU A 608 37.59 -18.37 10.48
N ALA A 609 38.65 -18.71 11.22
CA ALA A 609 39.56 -17.73 11.82
C ALA A 609 41.04 -17.95 11.43
N GLY A 610 41.88 -16.92 11.58
CA GLY A 610 43.34 -17.08 11.58
C GLY A 610 43.82 -17.88 12.80
N LEU A 611 43.19 -17.63 13.95
CA LEU A 611 43.25 -18.44 15.16
C LEU A 611 41.86 -18.50 15.78
N LEU A 612 41.31 -19.69 16.00
CA LEU A 612 40.08 -19.87 16.75
C LEU A 612 40.41 -20.15 18.22
N ASP A 613 39.98 -19.27 19.13
CA ASP A 613 40.13 -19.42 20.58
C ASP A 613 38.75 -19.59 21.23
N LEU A 614 38.49 -20.80 21.72
CA LEU A 614 37.23 -21.15 22.39
C LEU A 614 37.47 -21.29 23.88
N ALA A 615 36.93 -20.36 24.68
CA ALA A 615 36.96 -20.48 26.14
C ALA A 615 36.11 -21.68 26.62
N ALA A 616 34.99 -21.93 25.92
CA ALA A 616 34.17 -23.12 25.98
C ALA A 616 33.52 -23.35 24.61
N VAL A 617 32.93 -24.53 24.39
CA VAL A 617 32.13 -24.78 23.19
C VAL A 617 30.87 -23.88 23.23
N PRO A 618 30.57 -23.10 22.18
CA PRO A 618 29.39 -22.25 22.14
C PRO A 618 28.09 -23.03 22.26
N LEU A 619 27.07 -22.38 22.82
CA LEU A 619 25.71 -22.93 22.88
C LEU A 619 25.01 -22.73 21.53
N CYS A 620 24.53 -23.81 20.92
CA CYS A 620 23.95 -23.76 19.58
C CYS A 620 22.46 -24.12 19.64
N GLU A 621 21.62 -23.12 19.40
CA GLU A 621 20.17 -23.20 19.59
C GLU A 621 19.43 -22.86 18.30
N SER A 622 18.18 -23.33 18.20
CA SER A 622 17.26 -22.95 17.13
C SER A 622 15.86 -22.79 17.71
N GLY A 623 14.93 -22.25 16.93
CA GLY A 623 13.50 -22.28 17.26
C GLY A 623 12.82 -23.65 17.08
N SER A 624 13.56 -24.68 16.67
CA SER A 624 13.03 -26.00 16.34
C SER A 624 12.89 -26.90 17.57
N ASP A 625 11.76 -27.62 17.64
CA ASP A 625 11.60 -28.77 18.56
C ASP A 625 11.96 -30.11 17.88
N VAL A 626 12.20 -30.10 16.57
CA VAL A 626 12.53 -31.26 15.73
C VAL A 626 14.04 -31.45 15.63
N LEU A 627 14.77 -30.39 15.29
CA LEU A 627 16.22 -30.41 15.12
C LEU A 627 16.91 -29.86 16.37
N SER A 628 17.99 -30.51 16.77
CA SER A 628 18.94 -29.96 17.73
C SER A 628 20.34 -29.88 17.12
N PHE A 629 21.10 -28.90 17.58
CA PHE A 629 22.42 -28.58 17.03
C PHE A 629 23.49 -28.63 18.11
N GLU A 630 24.70 -29.01 17.71
CA GLU A 630 25.90 -28.87 18.51
C GLU A 630 26.94 -28.08 17.73
N CYS A 631 27.84 -27.39 18.43
CA CYS A 631 28.99 -26.76 17.81
C CYS A 631 30.29 -27.46 18.20
N ALA A 632 31.26 -27.45 17.29
CA ALA A 632 32.55 -28.05 17.52
C ALA A 632 33.66 -27.24 16.85
N GLY A 633 34.75 -26.99 17.58
CA GLY A 633 35.98 -26.45 16.99
C GLY A 633 36.74 -27.53 16.22
N SER A 634 37.13 -27.22 14.98
CA SER A 634 37.96 -28.08 14.13
C SER A 634 39.11 -27.27 13.53
N GLY A 635 40.29 -27.35 14.16
CA GLY A 635 41.41 -26.47 13.79
C GLY A 635 41.04 -25.01 14.06
N ASN A 636 40.98 -24.20 13.00
CA ASN A 636 40.57 -22.80 13.09
C ASN A 636 39.13 -22.54 12.59
N GLN A 637 38.31 -23.59 12.46
CA GLN A 637 36.92 -23.49 12.03
C GLN A 637 35.97 -23.83 13.19
N LEU A 638 34.84 -23.13 13.26
CA LEU A 638 33.70 -23.50 14.08
C LEU A 638 32.68 -24.21 13.19
N LEU A 639 32.43 -25.47 13.50
CA LEU A 639 31.44 -26.29 12.81
C LEU A 639 30.13 -26.28 13.59
N LEU A 640 29.03 -26.06 12.88
CA LEU A 640 27.67 -26.30 13.36
C LEU A 640 27.21 -27.66 12.85
N ILE A 641 26.82 -28.55 13.74
CA ILE A 641 26.49 -29.94 13.43
C ILE A 641 25.04 -30.22 13.84
N VAL A 642 24.28 -30.88 12.97
CA VAL A 642 22.95 -31.40 13.31
C VAL A 642 23.13 -32.59 14.27
N ALA A 643 22.85 -32.38 15.55
CA ALA A 643 23.12 -33.33 16.62
C ALA A 643 22.05 -34.43 16.71
N ASP A 644 20.78 -34.03 16.60
CA ASP A 644 19.64 -34.95 16.64
C ASP A 644 18.48 -34.41 15.79
N ALA A 645 17.65 -35.32 15.29
CA ALA A 645 16.45 -35.03 14.52
C ALA A 645 15.31 -35.93 15.00
N ARG A 646 14.39 -35.37 15.79
CA ARG A 646 13.23 -36.09 16.31
C ARG A 646 12.23 -36.36 15.20
N ALA A 647 11.59 -37.52 15.23
CA ALA A 647 10.53 -37.83 14.29
C ALA A 647 9.32 -36.90 14.51
N PHE A 648 8.72 -36.40 13.42
CA PHE A 648 7.49 -35.59 13.47
C PHE A 648 6.39 -36.33 14.25
N ALA A 649 6.29 -37.66 14.10
CA ALA A 649 5.30 -38.49 14.78
C ALA A 649 5.44 -38.50 16.31
N GLU A 650 6.63 -38.23 16.85
CA GLU A 650 6.84 -38.11 18.30
C GLU A 650 6.28 -36.81 18.87
N LEU A 651 6.27 -35.75 18.06
CA LEU A 651 5.76 -34.42 18.40
C LEU A 651 4.28 -34.24 18.04
N ALA A 652 3.76 -35.09 17.15
CA ALA A 652 2.38 -35.06 16.71
C ALA A 652 1.39 -35.42 17.83
N VAL A 653 0.36 -34.58 17.96
CA VAL A 653 -0.73 -34.71 18.93
C VAL A 653 -1.95 -35.37 18.29
N GLY A 654 -2.40 -36.47 18.87
CA GLY A 654 -3.54 -37.25 18.37
C GLY A 654 -3.16 -38.24 17.26
N ASP A 655 -3.97 -39.29 17.12
CA ASP A 655 -3.64 -40.42 16.25
C ASP A 655 -3.61 -40.05 14.76
N ARG A 656 -4.41 -39.05 14.34
CA ARG A 656 -4.46 -38.58 12.95
C ARG A 656 -3.19 -37.83 12.54
N ASN A 657 -2.79 -36.83 13.33
CA ASN A 657 -1.53 -36.12 13.07
C ASN A 657 -0.35 -37.06 13.16
N ARG A 658 -0.37 -38.04 14.07
CA ARG A 658 0.68 -39.05 14.16
C ARG A 658 0.75 -39.96 12.93
N ALA A 659 -0.39 -40.32 12.33
CA ALA A 659 -0.43 -41.09 11.09
C ALA A 659 0.16 -40.29 9.90
N ILE A 660 -0.22 -39.02 9.76
CA ILE A 660 0.31 -38.12 8.73
C ILE A 660 1.82 -37.91 8.93
N ALA A 661 2.21 -37.52 10.15
CA ALA A 661 3.59 -37.28 10.53
C ALA A 661 4.48 -38.51 10.31
N GLY A 662 3.98 -39.71 10.64
CA GLY A 662 4.70 -40.96 10.39
C GLY A 662 4.95 -41.24 8.90
N ALA A 663 4.04 -40.82 8.00
CA ALA A 663 4.30 -40.90 6.56
C ALA A 663 5.34 -39.88 6.11
N LEU A 664 5.27 -38.64 6.62
CA LEU A 664 6.29 -37.61 6.35
C LEU A 664 7.68 -38.05 6.83
N ASP A 665 7.78 -38.64 8.02
CA ASP A 665 9.01 -39.21 8.59
C ASP A 665 9.57 -40.33 7.71
N ALA A 666 8.72 -41.20 7.17
CA ALA A 666 9.13 -42.31 6.32
C ALA A 666 9.63 -41.84 4.93
N ASP A 667 9.08 -40.73 4.43
CA ASP A 667 9.46 -40.16 3.13
C ASP A 667 10.73 -39.29 3.18
N MET A 668 11.17 -38.91 4.38
CA MET A 668 12.32 -38.03 4.64
C MET A 668 13.51 -38.34 3.70
N ALA A 669 14.01 -39.58 3.67
CA ALA A 669 15.19 -39.93 2.88
C ALA A 669 15.01 -39.83 1.35
N GLY A 670 13.78 -39.92 0.84
CA GLY A 670 13.46 -39.92 -0.60
C GLY A 670 12.86 -38.61 -1.11
N ALA A 671 12.59 -37.65 -0.24
CA ALA A 671 11.92 -36.42 -0.59
C ALA A 671 12.80 -35.49 -1.44
N GLY A 672 12.19 -34.75 -2.36
CA GLY A 672 12.85 -33.75 -3.20
C GLY A 672 11.87 -32.74 -3.79
N GLY A 673 12.39 -31.76 -4.52
CA GLY A 673 11.58 -30.68 -5.09
C GLY A 673 10.78 -29.91 -4.03
N VAL A 674 9.57 -29.46 -4.37
CA VAL A 674 8.72 -28.69 -3.44
C VAL A 674 8.33 -29.48 -2.18
N TYR A 675 8.18 -30.81 -2.29
CA TYR A 675 7.88 -31.67 -1.13
C TYR A 675 9.07 -31.76 -0.17
N GLY A 676 10.29 -31.93 -0.70
CA GLY A 676 11.52 -31.87 0.10
C GLY A 676 11.69 -30.52 0.82
N GLY A 677 11.38 -29.41 0.14
CA GLY A 677 11.37 -28.08 0.75
C GLY A 677 10.38 -27.95 1.92
N MET A 678 9.17 -28.53 1.81
CA MET A 678 8.20 -28.55 2.92
C MET A 678 8.69 -29.39 4.10
N LEU A 679 9.28 -30.56 3.86
CA LEU A 679 9.86 -31.36 4.95
C LEU A 679 11.00 -30.62 5.65
N ALA A 680 11.84 -29.90 4.89
CA ALA A 680 12.89 -29.04 5.44
C ALA A 680 12.31 -27.91 6.30
N GLU A 681 11.16 -27.34 5.90
CA GLU A 681 10.44 -26.36 6.71
C GLU A 681 9.94 -26.95 8.04
N LEU A 682 9.28 -28.11 7.98
CA LEU A 682 8.75 -28.78 9.15
C LEU A 682 9.86 -29.15 10.15
N GLN A 683 11.09 -29.41 9.70
CA GLN A 683 12.24 -29.65 10.56
C GLN A 683 12.66 -28.43 11.40
N PHE A 684 12.25 -27.21 11.04
CA PHE A 684 12.52 -26.02 11.84
C PHE A 684 11.31 -25.57 12.69
N ALA A 685 10.21 -26.32 12.65
CA ALA A 685 9.01 -25.98 13.38
C ALA A 685 9.12 -26.27 14.88
N SER A 686 8.45 -25.44 15.69
CA SER A 686 8.09 -25.81 17.06
C SER A 686 7.03 -26.92 17.04
N ALA A 687 6.85 -27.64 18.15
CA ALA A 687 5.84 -28.69 18.26
C ALA A 687 4.42 -28.14 18.03
N ALA A 688 4.15 -26.89 18.43
CA ALA A 688 2.89 -26.23 18.18
C ALA A 688 2.71 -25.92 16.68
N GLY A 689 3.71 -25.31 16.04
CA GLY A 689 3.68 -24.99 14.61
C GLY A 689 3.55 -26.24 13.72
N LEU A 690 4.27 -27.31 14.06
CA LEU A 690 4.15 -28.61 13.38
C LEU A 690 2.71 -29.13 13.42
N ASN A 691 2.06 -29.12 14.59
CA ASN A 691 0.68 -29.63 14.71
C ASN A 691 -0.34 -28.74 13.99
N GLU A 692 -0.12 -27.44 13.92
CA GLU A 692 -0.94 -26.53 13.12
C GLU A 692 -0.84 -26.85 11.62
N THR A 693 0.37 -27.09 11.11
CA THR A 693 0.56 -27.52 9.72
C THR A 693 -0.02 -28.91 9.46
N LEU A 694 0.15 -29.87 10.37
CA LEU A 694 -0.44 -31.21 10.24
C LEU A 694 -1.97 -31.15 10.21
N ASP A 695 -2.59 -30.24 10.97
CA ASP A 695 -4.03 -29.99 10.95
C ASP A 695 -4.49 -29.39 9.61
N SER A 696 -3.71 -28.48 9.02
CA SER A 696 -4.06 -27.84 7.75
C SER A 696 -3.98 -28.79 6.56
N ILE A 697 -3.04 -29.74 6.55
CA ILE A 697 -2.84 -30.67 5.42
C ILE A 697 -3.74 -31.92 5.46
N ARG A 698 -4.68 -32.01 6.41
CA ARG A 698 -5.57 -33.18 6.55
C ARG A 698 -6.48 -33.38 5.33
N PRO A 699 -6.72 -34.64 4.90
CA PRO A 699 -7.66 -34.97 3.81
C PRO A 699 -9.13 -35.08 4.26
N ASP A 700 -9.52 -34.55 5.43
CA ASP A 700 -10.84 -34.74 6.05
C ASP A 700 -12.01 -34.37 5.12
N ALA A 701 -11.79 -33.44 4.19
CA ALA A 701 -12.79 -32.98 3.22
C ALA A 701 -13.41 -34.11 2.39
N TYR A 702 -12.59 -35.01 1.83
CA TYR A 702 -13.05 -36.03 0.90
C TYR A 702 -13.97 -37.07 1.55
N GLN A 703 -13.71 -37.42 2.81
CA GLN A 703 -14.57 -38.37 3.55
C GLN A 703 -15.94 -37.76 3.85
N VAL A 704 -15.98 -36.47 4.18
CA VAL A 704 -17.23 -35.74 4.46
C VAL A 704 -18.08 -35.59 3.20
N PHE A 705 -17.45 -35.33 2.05
CA PHE A 705 -18.13 -35.24 0.77
C PHE A 705 -18.86 -36.54 0.39
N ASP A 706 -18.22 -37.70 0.59
CA ASP A 706 -18.83 -39.00 0.29
C ASP A 706 -20.05 -39.30 1.19
N ARG A 707 -20.03 -38.85 2.46
CA ARG A 707 -21.19 -38.94 3.36
C ARG A 707 -22.36 -38.08 2.91
N ALA A 708 -22.10 -36.86 2.43
CA ALA A 708 -23.14 -35.98 1.91
C ALA A 708 -23.85 -36.59 0.69
N VAL A 709 -23.12 -37.25 -0.21
CA VAL A 709 -23.67 -37.99 -1.35
C VAL A 709 -24.55 -39.17 -0.90
N ARG A 710 -24.13 -39.92 0.13
CA ARG A 710 -24.95 -40.99 0.73
C ARG A 710 -26.27 -40.45 1.28
N LEU A 711 -26.27 -39.30 1.93
CA LEU A 711 -27.49 -38.69 2.45
C LEU A 711 -28.49 -38.33 1.33
N VAL A 712 -28.01 -37.76 0.22
CA VAL A 712 -28.87 -37.50 -0.95
C VAL A 712 -29.43 -38.81 -1.49
N THR A 713 -28.61 -39.85 -1.55
CA THR A 713 -29.01 -41.21 -1.95
C THR A 713 -30.11 -41.81 -1.08
N PHE A 714 -30.00 -41.65 0.25
CA PHE A 714 -31.06 -42.05 1.17
C PHE A 714 -32.34 -41.25 0.86
N SER A 715 -32.26 -39.93 0.77
CA SER A 715 -33.43 -39.08 0.54
C SER A 715 -34.20 -39.44 -0.75
N MET A 716 -33.52 -39.85 -1.82
CA MET A 716 -34.14 -40.28 -3.08
C MET A 716 -34.94 -41.59 -2.92
N HIS A 717 -34.37 -42.58 -2.24
CA HIS A 717 -35.06 -43.85 -1.99
C HIS A 717 -36.25 -43.67 -1.05
N GLU A 718 -36.09 -42.83 -0.03
CA GLU A 718 -37.16 -42.51 0.91
C GLU A 718 -38.32 -41.79 0.23
N GLN A 719 -38.06 -40.91 -0.75
CA GLN A 719 -39.10 -40.28 -1.56
C GLN A 719 -39.82 -41.30 -2.45
N LEU A 720 -39.08 -42.18 -3.11
CA LEU A 720 -39.66 -43.21 -3.99
C LEU A 720 -40.55 -44.20 -3.22
N ALA A 721 -40.12 -44.58 -2.01
CA ALA A 721 -40.84 -45.53 -1.14
C ALA A 721 -42.23 -45.06 -0.73
N GLU A 722 -42.48 -43.75 -0.75
CA GLU A 722 -43.75 -43.15 -0.32
C GLU A 722 -44.91 -43.47 -1.28
N ARG A 723 -44.62 -44.11 -2.41
CA ARG A 723 -45.63 -44.74 -3.27
C ARG A 723 -46.37 -45.88 -2.58
N ALA A 724 -45.77 -46.52 -1.57
CA ALA A 724 -46.44 -47.50 -0.71
C ALA A 724 -47.26 -46.84 0.41
N ALA A 725 -47.18 -45.51 0.59
CA ALA A 725 -47.97 -44.80 1.59
C ALA A 725 -49.45 -44.65 1.16
N PRO A 726 -50.38 -44.44 2.11
CA PRO A 726 -51.74 -44.02 1.80
C PRO A 726 -51.73 -42.65 1.09
N SER A 727 -52.28 -42.57 -0.13
CA SER A 727 -52.42 -41.31 -0.88
C SER A 727 -53.85 -41.11 -1.39
N CYS A 728 -54.15 -39.88 -1.83
CA CYS A 728 -55.43 -39.52 -2.44
C CYS A 728 -55.60 -40.05 -3.87
N GLY A 729 -54.57 -40.69 -4.44
CA GLY A 729 -54.52 -41.22 -5.81
C GLY A 729 -55.42 -42.44 -6.03
N GLY A 730 -56.73 -42.20 -6.00
CA GLY A 730 -57.79 -43.20 -6.16
C GLY A 730 -59.13 -42.82 -5.49
N ALA A 731 -59.19 -41.72 -4.73
CA ALA A 731 -60.42 -41.29 -4.06
C ALA A 731 -61.38 -40.59 -5.04
N ALA A 732 -62.43 -41.30 -5.47
CA ALA A 732 -63.58 -40.65 -6.11
C ALA A 732 -64.26 -39.68 -5.12
N PRO A 733 -64.67 -38.46 -5.54
CA PRO A 733 -65.37 -37.54 -4.64
C PRO A 733 -66.73 -38.11 -4.24
N MET A 734 -66.98 -38.18 -2.92
CA MET A 734 -68.24 -38.47 -2.21
C MET A 734 -69.39 -39.07 -3.04
N GLN A 735 -69.61 -40.38 -2.92
CA GLN A 735 -70.97 -40.89 -2.70
C GLN A 735 -71.10 -41.30 -1.24
N ARG A 736 -72.02 -40.64 -0.53
CA ARG A 736 -72.50 -41.09 0.78
C ARG A 736 -72.99 -42.54 0.64
N SER A 737 -72.32 -43.48 1.30
CA SER A 737 -72.96 -44.53 2.10
C SER A 737 -71.91 -45.30 2.89
N ALA A 738 -72.23 -45.50 4.16
CA ALA A 738 -71.45 -46.28 5.10
C ALA A 738 -71.55 -47.78 4.78
N SER A 739 -70.41 -48.43 4.59
CA SER A 739 -70.18 -49.80 5.03
C SER A 739 -68.68 -50.01 5.20
N ALA A 740 -68.31 -50.48 6.39
CA ALA A 740 -66.97 -50.93 6.73
C ALA A 740 -66.59 -52.15 5.88
N GLY A 741 -65.32 -52.21 5.48
CA GLY A 741 -64.70 -53.36 4.81
C GLY A 741 -64.82 -53.33 3.29
N ASP A 742 -63.88 -52.66 2.61
CA ASP A 742 -63.13 -53.25 1.49
C ASP A 742 -62.12 -52.25 0.92
N ASP A 743 -60.98 -52.83 0.54
CA ASP A 743 -59.87 -52.37 -0.30
C ASP A 743 -59.75 -50.88 -0.67
N SER A 744 -58.57 -50.33 -0.35
CA SER A 744 -58.06 -49.15 -1.07
C SER A 744 -58.12 -49.44 -2.57
N PRO A 745 -58.70 -48.57 -3.42
CA PRO A 745 -58.95 -48.93 -4.80
C PRO A 745 -57.63 -49.22 -5.51
N ALA A 746 -57.42 -50.49 -5.88
CA ALA A 746 -56.46 -50.83 -6.91
C ALA A 746 -56.85 -50.03 -8.17
N GLY A 747 -55.88 -49.32 -8.76
CA GLY A 747 -56.10 -48.67 -10.05
C GLY A 747 -56.54 -49.72 -11.08
N PRO A 748 -57.35 -49.35 -12.08
CA PRO A 748 -57.73 -50.29 -13.12
C PRO A 748 -56.48 -50.91 -13.75
N SER A 749 -56.43 -52.26 -13.80
CA SER A 749 -55.33 -53.01 -14.41
C SER A 749 -54.97 -52.44 -15.78
N GLY A 750 -53.68 -52.15 -16.00
CA GLY A 750 -53.17 -51.56 -17.25
C GLY A 750 -52.95 -50.04 -17.24
N GLU A 751 -53.36 -49.33 -16.18
CA GLU A 751 -53.09 -47.89 -16.01
C GLU A 751 -51.58 -47.61 -15.95
N THR A 752 -51.13 -46.61 -16.70
CA THR A 752 -49.72 -46.17 -16.70
C THR A 752 -49.59 -44.81 -16.02
N ARG A 753 -48.69 -44.69 -15.05
CA ARG A 753 -48.42 -43.45 -14.32
C ARG A 753 -47.06 -42.91 -14.70
N PHE A 754 -47.02 -41.60 -14.95
CA PHE A 754 -45.78 -40.83 -15.05
C PHE A 754 -45.75 -39.83 -13.92
N ALA A 755 -44.63 -39.72 -13.22
CA ALA A 755 -44.46 -38.73 -12.17
C ALA A 755 -43.11 -38.03 -12.24
N VAL A 756 -43.14 -36.74 -11.90
CA VAL A 756 -41.98 -35.87 -11.74
C VAL A 756 -41.97 -35.39 -10.29
N GLU A 757 -40.83 -35.54 -9.62
CA GLU A 757 -40.69 -35.28 -8.19
C GLU A 757 -39.44 -34.44 -7.91
N PRO A 758 -39.48 -33.10 -8.11
CA PRO A 758 -38.42 -32.21 -7.64
C PRO A 758 -38.30 -32.23 -6.12
N PHE A 759 -37.07 -32.11 -5.64
CA PHE A 759 -36.75 -31.99 -4.22
C PHE A 759 -35.57 -31.05 -3.96
N GLY A 760 -35.51 -30.55 -2.73
CA GLY A 760 -34.37 -29.82 -2.20
C GLY A 760 -34.04 -30.31 -0.80
N LEU A 761 -32.75 -30.40 -0.48
CA LEU A 761 -32.20 -30.91 0.76
C LEU A 761 -31.17 -29.91 1.31
N VAL A 762 -31.22 -29.70 2.63
CA VAL A 762 -30.19 -28.99 3.38
C VAL A 762 -29.74 -29.87 4.53
N HIS A 763 -28.43 -29.90 4.76
CA HIS A 763 -27.78 -30.75 5.74
C HIS A 763 -26.71 -29.96 6.48
N HIS A 764 -26.62 -30.22 7.78
CA HIS A 764 -25.60 -29.69 8.66
C HIS A 764 -25.03 -30.85 9.49
N GLU A 765 -23.71 -30.94 9.52
CA GLU A 765 -22.91 -31.84 10.36
C GLU A 765 -21.97 -30.99 11.22
N GLY A 766 -22.00 -31.20 12.54
CA GLY A 766 -21.08 -30.55 13.47
C GLY A 766 -19.69 -31.18 13.43
N THR A 767 -18.68 -30.45 13.91
CA THR A 767 -17.32 -30.97 14.03
C THR A 767 -17.23 -32.03 15.13
N SER A 768 -16.61 -33.17 14.83
CA SER A 768 -16.34 -34.28 15.75
C SER A 768 -14.84 -34.35 16.13
N LEU A 769 -14.46 -35.32 16.96
CA LEU A 769 -13.06 -35.61 17.27
C LEU A 769 -12.28 -36.18 16.07
N VAL A 770 -12.97 -36.69 15.04
CA VAL A 770 -12.35 -37.31 13.87
C VAL A 770 -12.80 -36.77 12.51
N THR A 771 -13.85 -35.93 12.43
CA THR A 771 -14.25 -35.27 11.17
C THR A 771 -14.61 -33.79 11.33
N SER A 772 -14.21 -32.98 10.35
CA SER A 772 -14.64 -31.59 10.25
C SER A 772 -16.15 -31.48 10.03
N GLY A 773 -16.78 -30.45 10.62
CA GLY A 773 -18.18 -30.15 10.33
C GLY A 773 -18.39 -29.72 8.88
N CYS A 774 -19.63 -29.82 8.40
CA CYS A 774 -19.99 -29.53 7.01
C CYS A 774 -21.42 -29.01 6.90
N THR A 775 -21.63 -28.09 5.96
CA THR A 775 -22.95 -27.69 5.47
C THR A 775 -23.10 -28.11 4.03
N ALA A 776 -24.15 -28.88 3.72
CA ALA A 776 -24.41 -29.37 2.39
C ALA A 776 -25.81 -28.99 1.92
N GLU A 777 -25.94 -28.62 0.66
CA GLU A 777 -27.20 -28.35 -0.01
C GLU A 777 -27.31 -29.15 -1.30
N SER A 778 -28.50 -29.69 -1.56
CA SER A 778 -28.76 -30.44 -2.78
C SER A 778 -30.11 -30.08 -3.35
N ALA A 779 -30.20 -30.05 -4.68
CA ALA A 779 -31.45 -29.92 -5.40
C ALA A 779 -31.47 -30.89 -6.58
N GLY A 780 -32.62 -31.49 -6.83
CA GLY A 780 -32.73 -32.53 -7.84
C GLY A 780 -34.17 -32.87 -8.18
N PHE A 781 -34.33 -33.91 -8.99
CA PHE A 781 -35.63 -34.45 -9.34
C PHE A 781 -35.58 -35.96 -9.57
N LEU A 782 -36.71 -36.62 -9.32
CA LEU A 782 -36.97 -37.99 -9.76
C LEU A 782 -37.99 -37.98 -10.89
N LEU A 783 -37.69 -38.70 -11.97
CA LEU A 783 -38.61 -39.05 -13.04
C LEU A 783 -38.95 -40.51 -12.91
N SER A 784 -40.22 -40.85 -13.05
CA SER A 784 -40.66 -42.23 -12.91
C SER A 784 -41.78 -42.56 -13.87
N ALA A 785 -41.75 -43.80 -14.35
CA ALA A 785 -42.82 -44.38 -15.14
C ALA A 785 -43.15 -45.76 -14.56
N ASP A 786 -44.41 -45.98 -14.22
CA ASP A 786 -44.89 -47.25 -13.69
C ASP A 786 -46.20 -47.69 -14.30
N ARG A 787 -46.45 -48.99 -14.24
CA ARG A 787 -47.66 -49.62 -14.75
C ARG A 787 -48.26 -50.53 -13.69
N GLN A 788 -49.57 -50.44 -13.54
CA GLN A 788 -50.37 -51.38 -12.74
C GLN A 788 -50.50 -52.71 -13.51
N ILE A 789 -49.96 -53.79 -12.95
CA ILE A 789 -49.97 -55.16 -13.48
C ILE A 789 -50.90 -56.00 -12.61
N GLY A 790 -52.11 -56.26 -13.12
CA GLY A 790 -53.17 -56.88 -12.33
C GLY A 790 -53.57 -56.01 -11.13
N ASP A 791 -54.18 -56.59 -10.11
CA ASP A 791 -54.76 -55.80 -9.00
C ASP A 791 -53.77 -55.53 -7.86
N ARG A 792 -52.58 -56.14 -7.90
CA ARG A 792 -51.66 -56.20 -6.74
C ARG A 792 -50.26 -55.67 -6.99
N LEU A 793 -49.81 -55.55 -8.23
CA LEU A 793 -48.42 -55.20 -8.54
C LEU A 793 -48.37 -53.89 -9.33
N VAL A 794 -47.57 -52.95 -8.87
CA VAL A 794 -47.07 -51.82 -9.66
C VAL A 794 -45.60 -52.10 -9.95
N ALA A 795 -45.19 -52.01 -11.21
CA ALA A 795 -43.78 -52.12 -11.59
C ALA A 795 -43.39 -50.92 -12.43
N GLY A 796 -42.19 -50.38 -12.20
CA GLY A 796 -41.74 -49.20 -12.88
C GLY A 796 -40.22 -49.02 -12.89
N VAL A 797 -39.81 -47.95 -13.54
CA VAL A 797 -38.43 -47.48 -13.58
C VAL A 797 -38.36 -46.06 -13.06
N VAL A 798 -37.26 -45.75 -12.37
CA VAL A 798 -36.95 -44.41 -11.89
C VAL A 798 -35.63 -43.94 -12.50
N PHE A 799 -35.57 -42.66 -12.84
CA PHE A 799 -34.36 -41.91 -13.11
C PHE A 799 -34.30 -40.74 -12.12
N GLY A 800 -33.14 -40.50 -11.54
CA GLY A 800 -32.90 -39.39 -10.62
C GLY A 800 -31.67 -38.60 -11.03
N TYR A 801 -31.76 -37.28 -10.91
CA TYR A 801 -30.62 -36.38 -10.97
C TYR A 801 -30.62 -35.48 -9.74
N ALA A 802 -29.45 -35.20 -9.16
CA ALA A 802 -29.28 -34.14 -8.18
C ALA A 802 -27.91 -33.49 -8.29
N GLY A 803 -27.87 -32.18 -8.17
CA GLY A 803 -26.65 -31.44 -7.85
C GLY A 803 -26.50 -31.35 -6.34
N LEU A 804 -25.28 -31.46 -5.85
CA LEU A 804 -24.91 -31.29 -4.44
C LEU A 804 -23.76 -30.27 -4.35
N GLY A 805 -23.88 -29.31 -3.45
CA GLY A 805 -22.78 -28.45 -3.00
C GLY A 805 -22.54 -28.68 -1.51
N ALA A 806 -21.28 -28.80 -1.09
CA ALA A 806 -20.93 -28.94 0.32
C ALA A 806 -19.71 -28.08 0.68
N ASP A 807 -19.77 -27.41 1.83
CA ASP A 807 -18.71 -26.57 2.38
C ASP A 807 -18.31 -27.08 3.78
N LEU A 808 -17.01 -27.21 4.03
CA LEU A 808 -16.48 -27.56 5.35
C LEU A 808 -16.45 -26.37 6.30
N ALA A 809 -16.58 -26.67 7.60
CA ALA A 809 -16.40 -25.70 8.67
C ALA A 809 -15.03 -25.00 8.56
N GLY A 810 -15.01 -23.69 8.77
CA GLY A 810 -13.79 -22.89 8.61
C GLY A 810 -13.39 -22.63 7.14
N ARG A 811 -14.22 -23.04 6.16
CA ARG A 811 -13.96 -22.91 4.71
C ARG A 811 -12.68 -23.64 4.27
N SER A 812 -12.34 -24.73 4.97
CA SER A 812 -11.15 -25.55 4.68
C SER A 812 -11.31 -26.43 3.43
N GLY A 813 -12.51 -26.53 2.85
CA GLY A 813 -12.75 -27.18 1.58
C GLY A 813 -14.20 -27.08 1.12
N HIS A 814 -14.42 -27.33 -0.17
CA HIS A 814 -15.74 -27.39 -0.78
C HIS A 814 -15.81 -28.48 -1.86
N VAL A 815 -17.02 -28.89 -2.22
CA VAL A 815 -17.26 -29.83 -3.31
C VAL A 815 -18.54 -29.48 -4.06
N THR A 816 -18.53 -29.75 -5.36
CA THR A 816 -19.74 -29.90 -6.16
C THR A 816 -19.82 -31.32 -6.72
N VAL A 817 -21.00 -31.93 -6.66
CA VAL A 817 -21.22 -33.30 -7.13
C VAL A 817 -22.47 -33.38 -7.99
N ASP A 818 -22.34 -33.98 -9.17
CA ASP A 818 -23.45 -34.37 -10.03
C ASP A 818 -23.78 -35.85 -9.82
N LEU A 819 -24.97 -36.14 -9.27
CA LEU A 819 -25.48 -37.48 -8.99
C LEU A 819 -26.51 -37.89 -10.03
N TYR A 820 -26.28 -39.03 -10.69
CA TYR A 820 -27.22 -39.67 -11.63
C TYR A 820 -27.58 -41.06 -11.13
N ARG A 821 -28.88 -41.38 -11.01
CA ARG A 821 -29.35 -42.69 -10.55
C ARG A 821 -30.44 -43.26 -11.43
N VAL A 822 -30.40 -44.56 -11.68
CA VAL A 822 -31.42 -45.27 -12.46
C VAL A 822 -31.69 -46.65 -11.88
N GLY A 823 -32.94 -47.10 -11.94
CA GLY A 823 -33.24 -48.48 -11.56
C GLY A 823 -34.72 -48.87 -11.61
N PRO A 824 -35.01 -50.18 -11.58
CA PRO A 824 -36.36 -50.67 -11.39
C PRO A 824 -36.86 -50.51 -9.96
N TYR A 825 -38.17 -50.38 -9.81
CA TYR A 825 -38.86 -50.53 -8.54
C TYR A 825 -40.22 -51.21 -8.72
N ALA A 826 -40.74 -51.75 -7.63
CA ALA A 826 -42.03 -52.40 -7.59
C ALA A 826 -42.75 -52.12 -6.26
N VAL A 827 -44.07 -52.02 -6.33
CA VAL A 827 -44.96 -51.97 -5.16
C VAL A 827 -45.93 -53.14 -5.24
N VAL A 828 -45.93 -53.99 -4.22
CA VAL A 828 -46.86 -55.11 -4.06
C VAL A 828 -47.87 -54.79 -2.97
N SER A 829 -49.15 -54.87 -3.31
CA SER A 829 -50.27 -54.67 -2.39
C SER A 829 -50.96 -56.00 -2.10
N ALA A 830 -51.05 -56.38 -0.82
CA ALA A 830 -51.66 -57.63 -0.37
C ALA A 830 -52.45 -57.41 0.93
N GLU A 831 -53.78 -57.40 0.84
CA GLU A 831 -54.67 -57.11 1.99
C GLU A 831 -54.26 -55.80 2.70
N SER A 832 -53.87 -55.91 3.99
CA SER A 832 -53.39 -54.79 4.79
C SER A 832 -51.91 -54.44 4.57
N TRP A 833 -51.17 -55.15 3.72
CA TRP A 833 -49.74 -54.93 3.52
C TRP A 833 -49.45 -54.21 2.21
N ARG A 834 -48.48 -53.29 2.27
CA ARG A 834 -47.80 -52.73 1.10
C ARG A 834 -46.31 -52.94 1.23
N LEU A 835 -45.71 -53.48 0.18
CA LEU A 835 -44.28 -53.74 0.09
C LEU A 835 -43.72 -52.95 -1.08
N HIS A 836 -42.73 -52.10 -0.84
CA HIS A 836 -41.98 -51.38 -1.86
C HIS A 836 -40.56 -51.93 -1.94
N GLY A 837 -40.12 -52.25 -3.15
CA GLY A 837 -38.75 -52.65 -3.41
C GLY A 837 -38.16 -51.83 -4.56
N ALA A 838 -36.91 -51.39 -4.42
CA ALA A 838 -36.16 -50.74 -5.48
C ALA A 838 -34.73 -51.29 -5.51
N ALA A 839 -34.19 -51.41 -6.72
CA ALA A 839 -32.78 -51.70 -6.95
C ALA A 839 -32.27 -50.63 -7.92
N THR A 840 -31.29 -49.84 -7.51
CA THR A 840 -30.80 -48.69 -8.32
C THR A 840 -29.29 -48.71 -8.43
N PHE A 841 -28.78 -48.11 -9.50
CA PHE A 841 -27.37 -47.85 -9.73
C PHE A 841 -27.16 -46.34 -9.89
N GLY A 842 -26.12 -45.82 -9.24
CA GLY A 842 -25.75 -44.42 -9.22
C GLY A 842 -24.34 -44.18 -9.75
N ARG A 843 -24.15 -43.07 -10.46
CA ARG A 843 -22.84 -42.47 -10.80
C ARG A 843 -22.79 -41.07 -10.20
N HIS A 844 -21.64 -40.73 -9.64
CA HIS A 844 -21.36 -39.44 -9.04
C HIS A 844 -20.09 -38.88 -9.68
N ASP A 845 -20.16 -37.66 -10.21
CA ASP A 845 -18.99 -36.93 -10.72
C ASP A 845 -18.70 -35.77 -9.77
N TYR A 846 -17.48 -35.74 -9.21
CA TYR A 846 -17.03 -34.82 -8.15
C TYR A 846 -16.06 -33.78 -8.71
N ASP A 847 -16.25 -32.54 -8.29
CA ASP A 847 -15.29 -31.44 -8.43
C ASP A 847 -15.08 -30.84 -7.03
N ALA A 848 -13.94 -31.19 -6.44
CA ALA A 848 -13.61 -30.93 -5.04
C ALA A 848 -12.39 -30.01 -4.90
N ALA A 849 -12.38 -29.17 -3.88
CA ALA A 849 -11.22 -28.39 -3.50
C ALA A 849 -11.03 -28.38 -1.98
N ARG A 850 -9.77 -28.35 -1.52
CA ARG A 850 -9.41 -28.12 -0.11
C ARG A 850 -8.29 -27.09 0.02
N SER A 851 -8.24 -26.43 1.18
CA SER A 851 -7.15 -25.55 1.57
C SER A 851 -6.22 -26.27 2.53
N ALA A 852 -4.90 -26.14 2.30
CA ALA A 852 -3.87 -26.61 3.20
C ALA A 852 -3.19 -25.47 3.99
N GLY A 853 -3.90 -24.36 4.19
CA GLY A 853 -3.37 -23.18 4.88
C GLY A 853 -2.38 -22.40 4.01
N SER A 854 -1.22 -22.04 4.57
CA SER A 854 -0.14 -21.35 3.85
C SER A 854 0.46 -22.17 2.70
N LEU A 855 0.25 -23.49 2.71
CA LEU A 855 0.76 -24.42 1.68
C LEU A 855 -0.10 -24.49 0.41
N GLY A 856 -1.15 -23.67 0.31
CA GLY A 856 -1.96 -23.50 -0.91
C GLY A 856 -3.27 -24.29 -0.93
N GLY A 857 -3.97 -24.18 -2.06
CA GLY A 857 -5.22 -24.89 -2.34
C GLY A 857 -5.01 -26.05 -3.31
N TYR A 858 -5.81 -27.11 -3.15
CA TYR A 858 -5.71 -28.34 -3.92
C TYR A 858 -7.07 -28.73 -4.47
N ASP A 859 -7.16 -28.86 -5.79
CA ASP A 859 -8.36 -29.24 -6.52
C ASP A 859 -8.27 -30.72 -6.95
N ALA A 860 -9.41 -31.38 -7.09
CA ALA A 860 -9.50 -32.74 -7.59
C ALA A 860 -10.82 -33.02 -8.31
N ALA A 861 -10.74 -33.52 -9.54
CA ALA A 861 -11.87 -34.07 -10.27
C ALA A 861 -11.83 -35.61 -10.29
N TYR A 862 -12.90 -36.26 -9.81
CA TYR A 862 -12.98 -37.73 -9.79
C TYR A 862 -14.42 -38.24 -9.91
N SER A 863 -14.61 -39.55 -10.08
CA SER A 863 -15.93 -40.16 -10.14
C SER A 863 -16.04 -41.40 -9.27
N ALA A 864 -17.24 -41.63 -8.75
CA ALA A 864 -17.59 -42.82 -7.99
C ALA A 864 -18.90 -43.44 -8.50
N SER A 865 -19.17 -44.67 -8.08
CA SER A 865 -20.43 -45.34 -8.41
C SER A 865 -20.93 -46.18 -7.25
N ASP A 866 -22.25 -46.31 -7.13
CA ASP A 866 -22.90 -47.14 -6.11
C ASP A 866 -24.06 -47.95 -6.68
N GLY A 867 -24.33 -49.09 -6.05
CA GLY A 867 -25.56 -49.86 -6.17
C GLY A 867 -26.33 -49.81 -4.85
N SER A 868 -27.65 -49.66 -4.93
CA SER A 868 -28.53 -49.58 -3.76
C SER A 868 -29.71 -50.55 -3.89
N ILE A 869 -29.98 -51.32 -2.85
CA ILE A 869 -31.21 -52.12 -2.70
C ILE A 869 -32.00 -51.56 -1.53
N TYR A 870 -33.25 -51.18 -1.78
CA TYR A 870 -34.15 -50.61 -0.79
C TYR A 870 -35.43 -51.44 -0.68
N LEU A 871 -35.79 -51.85 0.53
CA LEU A 871 -37.00 -52.60 0.83
C LEU A 871 -37.77 -51.88 1.94
N ASP A 872 -39.07 -51.64 1.74
CA ASP A 872 -39.98 -50.98 2.69
C ASP A 872 -41.26 -51.80 2.80
N ALA A 873 -41.65 -52.11 4.04
CA ALA A 873 -42.85 -52.87 4.34
C ALA A 873 -43.74 -52.07 5.28
N ARG A 874 -45.00 -51.88 4.90
CA ARG A 874 -46.01 -51.13 5.66
C ARG A 874 -47.26 -51.96 5.87
N ARG A 875 -47.84 -51.87 7.06
CA ARG A 875 -49.16 -52.47 7.35
C ARG A 875 -50.21 -51.39 7.55
N LEU A 876 -51.18 -51.28 6.65
CA LEU A 876 -52.26 -50.32 6.68
C LEU A 876 -53.41 -50.80 7.57
N ILE A 877 -53.61 -50.12 8.69
CA ILE A 877 -54.67 -50.39 9.66
C ILE A 877 -55.66 -49.22 9.61
N SER A 878 -56.85 -49.46 9.06
CA SER A 878 -57.87 -48.42 8.84
C SER A 878 -58.94 -48.44 9.93
N SER A 879 -59.23 -47.29 10.55
CA SER A 879 -60.30 -47.14 11.54
C SER A 879 -60.86 -45.72 11.56
N ALA A 880 -62.19 -45.56 11.46
CA ALA A 880 -62.88 -44.27 11.53
C ALA A 880 -62.31 -43.14 10.62
N GLY A 881 -61.86 -43.50 9.41
CA GLY A 881 -61.27 -42.58 8.44
C GLY A 881 -59.79 -42.24 8.66
N TRP A 882 -59.18 -42.77 9.71
CA TRP A 882 -57.74 -42.74 9.95
C TRP A 882 -57.07 -44.02 9.45
N VAL A 883 -55.84 -43.90 8.95
CA VAL A 883 -54.99 -45.02 8.55
C VAL A 883 -53.70 -44.94 9.36
N LEU A 884 -53.49 -45.93 10.23
CA LEU A 884 -52.22 -46.16 10.91
C LEU A 884 -51.36 -47.09 10.05
N SER A 885 -50.10 -46.75 9.84
CA SER A 885 -49.17 -47.50 9.00
C SER A 885 -47.83 -47.74 9.71
N PRO A 886 -47.72 -48.76 10.59
CA PRO A 886 -46.42 -49.22 11.05
C PRO A 886 -45.55 -49.63 9.86
N MET A 887 -44.26 -49.30 9.92
CA MET A 887 -43.30 -49.55 8.85
C MET A 887 -41.97 -50.10 9.35
N ALA A 888 -41.36 -50.92 8.51
CA ALA A 888 -39.96 -51.32 8.62
C ALA A 888 -39.32 -51.22 7.23
N SER A 889 -38.13 -50.65 7.16
CA SER A 889 -37.35 -50.62 5.91
C SER A 889 -35.88 -50.94 6.14
N MET A 890 -35.26 -51.41 5.05
CA MET A 890 -33.85 -51.76 4.98
C MET A 890 -33.29 -51.20 3.68
N GLN A 891 -32.11 -50.59 3.78
CA GLN A 891 -31.35 -50.10 2.64
C GLN A 891 -29.93 -50.65 2.72
N TYR A 892 -29.51 -51.37 1.69
CA TYR A 892 -28.11 -51.77 1.52
C TYR A 892 -27.53 -51.00 0.32
N THR A 893 -26.48 -50.25 0.56
CA THR A 893 -25.75 -49.48 -0.45
C THR A 893 -24.31 -49.96 -0.49
N PHE A 894 -23.85 -50.38 -1.66
CA PHE A 894 -22.48 -50.80 -1.88
C PHE A 894 -21.92 -49.98 -3.03
N GLY A 895 -20.68 -49.55 -2.96
CA GLY A 895 -20.11 -48.71 -4.00
C GLY A 895 -18.62 -48.56 -3.84
N GLY A 896 -18.02 -47.87 -4.80
CA GLY A 896 -16.59 -47.64 -4.78
C GLY A 896 -16.17 -46.47 -5.65
N ARG A 897 -14.97 -45.99 -5.34
CA ARG A 897 -14.27 -44.93 -6.05
C ARG A 897 -12.91 -45.46 -6.49
N GLY A 898 -12.52 -45.18 -7.73
CA GLY A 898 -11.17 -45.48 -8.21
C GLY A 898 -10.10 -44.64 -7.51
N ALA A 899 -8.83 -45.00 -7.74
CA ALA A 899 -7.72 -44.13 -7.35
C ALA A 899 -7.80 -42.80 -8.11
N PHE A 900 -7.43 -41.71 -7.44
CA PHE A 900 -7.29 -40.38 -8.04
C PHE A 900 -6.23 -39.59 -7.27
N SER A 901 -5.78 -38.49 -7.86
CA SER A 901 -4.86 -37.54 -7.26
C SER A 901 -5.44 -36.14 -7.34
N GLU A 902 -4.97 -35.26 -6.46
CA GLU A 902 -5.21 -33.83 -6.60
C GLU A 902 -4.50 -33.31 -7.85
N ASP A 903 -5.21 -32.49 -8.62
CA ASP A 903 -4.77 -31.95 -9.91
C ASP A 903 -3.77 -30.81 -9.73
N SER A 904 -3.86 -30.07 -8.61
CA SER A 904 -3.01 -28.92 -8.31
C SER A 904 -1.63 -29.38 -7.81
N PRO A 905 -0.51 -29.00 -8.47
CA PRO A 905 0.82 -29.34 -8.00
C PRO A 905 1.15 -28.53 -6.74
N GLY A 906 1.71 -29.18 -5.73
CA GLY A 906 2.12 -28.50 -4.50
C GLY A 906 2.76 -29.44 -3.48
N PRO A 907 3.38 -28.89 -2.43
CA PRO A 907 4.09 -29.67 -1.43
C PRO A 907 3.18 -30.59 -0.62
N ALA A 908 1.91 -30.21 -0.42
CA ALA A 908 0.95 -31.01 0.34
C ALA A 908 -0.10 -31.69 -0.56
N ALA A 909 0.18 -31.85 -1.86
CA ALA A 909 -0.71 -32.55 -2.79
C ALA A 909 -0.84 -34.03 -2.39
N LEU A 910 -2.04 -34.58 -2.50
CA LEU A 910 -2.36 -35.95 -2.08
C LEU A 910 -2.78 -36.84 -3.24
N ALA A 911 -2.48 -38.13 -3.09
CA ALA A 911 -2.97 -39.20 -3.93
C ALA A 911 -3.74 -40.22 -3.08
N PHE A 912 -4.92 -40.61 -3.56
CA PHE A 912 -5.86 -41.47 -2.86
C PHE A 912 -5.92 -42.85 -3.51
N ALA A 913 -5.86 -43.89 -2.68
CA ALA A 913 -6.07 -45.25 -3.13
C ALA A 913 -7.54 -45.50 -3.52
N PRO A 914 -7.82 -46.55 -4.33
CA PRO A 914 -9.19 -47.01 -4.52
C PRO A 914 -9.81 -47.40 -3.19
N TRP A 915 -11.11 -47.16 -3.05
CA TRP A 915 -11.83 -47.46 -1.83
C TRP A 915 -13.24 -47.97 -2.13
N ASP A 916 -13.65 -48.99 -1.37
CA ASP A 916 -14.98 -49.60 -1.40
C ASP A 916 -15.74 -49.26 -0.11
N SER A 917 -17.02 -48.96 -0.25
CA SER A 917 -17.89 -48.56 0.85
C SER A 917 -19.19 -49.36 0.86
N ASP A 918 -19.55 -49.80 2.06
CA ASP A 918 -20.76 -50.55 2.36
C ASP A 918 -21.55 -49.86 3.48
N SER A 919 -22.85 -49.67 3.26
CA SER A 919 -23.80 -49.15 4.24
C SER A 919 -25.02 -50.06 4.31
N LEU A 920 -25.42 -50.44 5.53
CA LEU A 920 -26.64 -51.19 5.81
C LEU A 920 -27.46 -50.43 6.83
N ARG A 921 -28.49 -49.75 6.33
CA ARG A 921 -29.36 -48.90 7.12
C ARG A 921 -30.72 -49.55 7.36
N TRP A 922 -31.13 -49.60 8.61
CA TRP A 922 -32.46 -50.05 9.03
C TRP A 922 -33.30 -48.88 9.52
N ARG A 923 -34.61 -48.91 9.25
CA ARG A 923 -35.56 -47.91 9.77
C ARG A 923 -36.81 -48.59 10.29
N LEU A 924 -37.27 -48.11 11.43
CA LEU A 924 -38.52 -48.54 12.07
C LEU A 924 -39.35 -47.31 12.40
N GLY A 925 -40.63 -47.34 12.07
CA GLY A 925 -41.50 -46.18 12.31
C GLY A 925 -42.98 -46.49 12.23
N ALA A 926 -43.80 -45.46 12.46
CA ALA A 926 -45.24 -45.55 12.25
C ALA A 926 -45.79 -44.24 11.70
N GLY A 927 -46.64 -44.37 10.69
CA GLY A 927 -47.36 -43.26 10.09
C GLY A 927 -48.82 -43.20 10.49
N ILE A 928 -49.40 -42.01 10.50
CA ILE A 928 -50.84 -41.79 10.63
C ILE A 928 -51.30 -40.81 9.57
N GLY A 929 -52.36 -41.16 8.84
CA GLY A 929 -52.95 -40.30 7.81
C GLY A 929 -54.47 -40.32 7.83
N ARG A 930 -55.08 -39.35 7.16
CA ARG A 930 -56.54 -39.23 7.05
C ARG A 930 -56.93 -38.74 5.68
N THR A 931 -57.97 -39.32 5.09
CA THR A 931 -58.56 -38.80 3.84
C THR A 931 -59.70 -37.84 4.14
N ILE A 932 -59.63 -36.63 3.60
CA ILE A 932 -60.63 -35.57 3.73
C ILE A 932 -61.23 -35.30 2.35
N GLY A 933 -62.48 -35.74 2.14
CA GLY A 933 -63.17 -35.58 0.85
C GLY A 933 -63.84 -34.22 0.69
N PHE A 934 -63.68 -33.60 -0.48
CA PHE A 934 -64.41 -32.43 -0.96
C PHE A 934 -65.19 -32.78 -2.24
N ARG A 935 -66.08 -31.89 -2.70
CA ARG A 935 -66.97 -32.16 -3.86
C ARG A 935 -66.25 -32.51 -5.17
N ARG A 936 -64.99 -32.05 -5.36
CA ARG A 936 -64.23 -32.21 -6.61
C ARG A 936 -62.80 -32.72 -6.42
N PHE A 937 -62.36 -32.91 -5.18
CA PHE A 937 -61.02 -33.37 -4.84
C PHE A 937 -61.02 -33.95 -3.43
N ALA A 938 -59.98 -34.68 -3.06
CA ALA A 938 -59.70 -35.16 -1.71
C ALA A 938 -58.32 -34.63 -1.29
N VAL A 939 -58.15 -34.41 0.01
CA VAL A 939 -56.88 -34.03 0.63
C VAL A 939 -56.52 -35.08 1.67
N CYS A 940 -55.28 -35.56 1.61
CA CYS A 940 -54.77 -36.65 2.43
C CYS A 940 -53.51 -36.21 3.19
N PRO A 941 -53.67 -35.56 4.36
CA PRO A 941 -52.54 -35.33 5.27
C PRO A 941 -52.06 -36.65 5.89
N ALA A 942 -50.73 -36.77 6.04
CA ALA A 942 -50.06 -37.87 6.71
C ALA A 942 -48.82 -37.38 7.47
N ILE A 943 -48.54 -38.00 8.62
CA ILE A 943 -47.31 -37.82 9.39
C ILE A 943 -46.69 -39.19 9.62
N LEU A 944 -45.38 -39.30 9.48
CA LEU A 944 -44.60 -40.52 9.75
C LEU A 944 -43.41 -40.16 10.63
N ALA A 945 -43.21 -40.89 11.72
CA ALA A 945 -42.04 -40.72 12.59
C ALA A 945 -41.42 -42.07 12.92
N GLY A 946 -40.12 -42.05 13.23
CA GLY A 946 -39.40 -43.27 13.59
C GLY A 946 -37.92 -43.06 13.88
N TRP A 947 -37.21 -44.18 13.89
CA TRP A 947 -35.78 -44.28 14.17
C TRP A 947 -35.07 -45.04 13.06
N ALA A 948 -33.85 -44.60 12.75
CA ALA A 948 -32.96 -45.18 11.76
C ALA A 948 -31.61 -45.52 12.39
N HIS A 949 -30.98 -46.58 11.90
CA HIS A 949 -29.69 -47.08 12.39
C HIS A 949 -28.80 -47.55 11.25
N GLU A 950 -27.54 -47.12 11.26
CA GLU A 950 -26.48 -47.63 10.38
C GLU A 950 -25.74 -48.77 11.10
N CYS A 951 -25.71 -49.95 10.46
CA CYS A 951 -25.20 -51.17 11.07
C CYS A 951 -23.74 -51.47 10.71
N LEU A 952 -23.19 -50.86 9.66
CA LEU A 952 -21.81 -51.06 9.23
C LEU A 952 -20.92 -49.91 9.69
N SER A 953 -19.69 -50.25 10.10
CA SER A 953 -18.74 -49.30 10.69
C SER A 953 -17.29 -49.71 10.41
N ASP A 954 -16.83 -49.54 9.17
CA ASP A 954 -15.39 -49.52 8.88
C ASP A 954 -15.16 -48.83 7.53
N GLU A 955 -14.81 -47.55 7.57
CA GLU A 955 -14.41 -46.79 6.40
C GLU A 955 -13.03 -46.20 6.67
N ARG A 956 -12.01 -46.73 5.96
CA ARG A 956 -10.64 -46.22 6.00
C ARG A 956 -10.25 -45.78 4.61
N THR A 957 -9.74 -44.57 4.53
CA THR A 957 -9.15 -44.06 3.29
C THR A 957 -7.64 -44.15 3.42
N GLU A 958 -7.01 -44.88 2.50
CA GLU A 958 -5.55 -44.85 2.32
C GLU A 958 -5.18 -43.67 1.41
N VAL A 959 -4.25 -42.86 1.91
CA VAL A 959 -3.80 -41.61 1.28
C VAL A 959 -2.28 -41.56 1.35
N ARG A 960 -1.63 -40.94 0.38
CA ARG A 960 -0.21 -40.58 0.45
C ARG A 960 0.00 -39.17 -0.08
N PHE A 961 1.12 -38.56 0.28
CA PHE A 961 1.57 -37.34 -0.40
C PHE A 961 2.01 -37.68 -1.82
N SER A 962 1.62 -36.87 -2.80
CA SER A 962 1.97 -37.09 -4.21
C SER A 962 3.49 -36.99 -4.45
N GLY A 963 4.18 -36.17 -3.65
CA GLY A 963 5.63 -36.05 -3.65
C GLY A 963 6.39 -37.13 -2.86
N GLY A 964 5.67 -38.04 -2.20
CA GLY A 964 6.22 -39.13 -1.38
C GLY A 964 5.63 -40.49 -1.72
N ASP A 965 6.17 -41.54 -1.10
CA ASP A 965 5.81 -42.94 -1.38
C ASP A 965 5.07 -43.61 -0.22
N SER A 966 5.12 -43.03 0.98
CA SER A 966 4.60 -43.64 2.21
C SER A 966 3.11 -43.33 2.39
N PRO A 967 2.23 -44.36 2.42
CA PRO A 967 0.82 -44.16 2.69
C PRO A 967 0.52 -44.03 4.18
N PHE A 968 -0.56 -43.33 4.50
CA PHE A 968 -1.18 -43.27 5.82
C PHE A 968 -2.70 -43.52 5.70
N SER A 969 -3.30 -44.00 6.79
CA SER A 969 -4.72 -44.32 6.85
C SER A 969 -5.47 -43.28 7.67
N MET A 970 -6.58 -42.79 7.14
CA MET A 970 -7.47 -41.86 7.85
C MET A 970 -8.75 -42.56 8.28
N PRO A 971 -9.02 -42.68 9.59
CA PRO A 971 -10.26 -43.29 10.08
C PRO A 971 -11.44 -42.36 9.85
N SER A 972 -12.59 -42.93 9.47
CA SER A 972 -13.88 -42.24 9.33
C SER A 972 -14.83 -42.63 10.46
N ASP A 973 -15.51 -41.64 11.05
CA ASP A 973 -16.68 -41.83 11.93
C ASP A 973 -17.86 -42.53 11.22
N VAL A 974 -18.72 -43.19 12.01
CA VAL A 974 -19.97 -43.79 11.49
C VAL A 974 -21.03 -42.72 11.29
N PHE A 975 -21.23 -42.32 10.03
CA PHE A 975 -22.24 -41.34 9.65
C PHE A 975 -23.67 -41.81 10.00
N LEU A 976 -24.44 -40.97 10.72
CA LEU A 976 -25.84 -41.23 11.09
C LEU A 976 -26.08 -42.57 11.81
N GLN A 977 -25.13 -43.01 12.66
CA GLN A 977 -25.24 -44.28 13.37
C GLN A 977 -26.61 -44.48 14.04
N ASN A 978 -27.13 -43.45 14.70
CA ASN A 978 -28.50 -43.43 15.22
C ASN A 978 -29.17 -42.10 14.85
N ALA A 979 -30.36 -42.15 14.26
CA ALA A 979 -31.09 -40.95 13.90
C ALA A 979 -32.60 -41.08 14.09
N GLY A 980 -33.23 -40.06 14.68
CA GLY A 980 -34.68 -39.89 14.62
C GLY A 980 -35.10 -39.25 13.30
N PHE A 981 -36.26 -39.61 12.76
CA PHE A 981 -36.81 -38.94 11.58
C PHE A 981 -38.30 -38.63 11.72
N LEU A 982 -38.73 -37.58 11.02
CA LEU A 982 -40.11 -37.13 10.91
C LEU A 982 -40.40 -36.74 9.46
N ARG A 983 -41.56 -37.16 8.94
CA ARG A 983 -42.11 -36.74 7.67
C ARG A 983 -43.52 -36.21 7.87
N ALA A 984 -43.81 -35.07 7.26
CA ALA A 984 -45.16 -34.51 7.15
C ALA A 984 -45.48 -34.34 5.66
N ALA A 985 -46.59 -34.94 5.21
CA ALA A 985 -46.98 -34.94 3.81
C ALA A 985 -48.46 -34.60 3.65
N VAL A 986 -48.80 -33.97 2.53
CA VAL A 986 -50.17 -33.73 2.10
C VAL A 986 -50.27 -34.07 0.62
N SER A 987 -51.15 -35.00 0.27
CA SER A 987 -51.50 -35.27 -1.14
C SER A 987 -52.89 -34.78 -1.47
N VAL A 988 -53.07 -34.34 -2.71
CA VAL A 988 -54.35 -33.88 -3.28
C VAL A 988 -54.62 -34.68 -4.54
N GLY A 989 -55.80 -35.28 -4.62
CA GLY A 989 -56.26 -36.04 -5.78
C GLY A 989 -57.70 -35.69 -6.12
N GLY A 990 -58.12 -35.83 -7.38
CA GLY A 990 -59.49 -35.57 -7.82
C GLY A 990 -59.93 -36.53 -8.94
N PRO A 991 -61.13 -36.36 -9.52
CA PRO A 991 -61.63 -37.20 -10.60
C PRO A 991 -60.89 -37.01 -11.95
N GLY A 992 -59.88 -36.13 -11.99
CA GLY A 992 -58.96 -35.99 -13.11
C GLY A 992 -57.73 -36.89 -12.93
N ARG A 993 -57.04 -37.18 -14.03
CA ARG A 993 -55.83 -38.02 -14.10
C ARG A 993 -54.60 -37.46 -13.35
N LEU A 994 -54.72 -36.36 -12.60
CA LEU A 994 -53.63 -35.62 -11.95
C LEU A 994 -53.65 -35.81 -10.43
N GLU A 995 -52.49 -36.17 -9.86
CA GLU A 995 -52.22 -36.28 -8.43
C GLU A 995 -51.04 -35.37 -8.07
N THR A 996 -51.17 -34.59 -6.99
CA THR A 996 -50.09 -33.75 -6.47
C THR A 996 -49.82 -34.05 -5.00
N ALA A 997 -48.56 -34.09 -4.59
CA ALA A 997 -48.20 -34.31 -3.20
C ALA A 997 -47.04 -33.41 -2.78
N PHE A 998 -47.14 -32.80 -1.61
CA PHE A 998 -46.05 -32.08 -0.96
C PHE A 998 -45.61 -32.86 0.27
N ALA A 999 -44.31 -32.94 0.50
CA ALA A 999 -43.76 -33.50 1.72
C ALA A 999 -42.57 -32.71 2.24
N TYR A 1000 -42.47 -32.67 3.56
CA TYR A 1000 -41.31 -32.20 4.30
C TYR A 1000 -40.80 -33.34 5.19
N ASN A 1001 -39.48 -33.47 5.26
CA ASN A 1001 -38.81 -34.48 6.04
C ASN A 1001 -37.71 -33.82 6.88
N GLY A 1002 -37.52 -34.32 8.08
CA GLY A 1002 -36.40 -34.00 8.95
C GLY A 1002 -35.79 -35.28 9.51
N GLN A 1003 -34.47 -35.29 9.62
CA GLN A 1003 -33.69 -36.35 10.24
C GLN A 1003 -32.63 -35.74 11.16
N TRP A 1004 -32.51 -36.29 12.36
CA TRP A 1004 -31.64 -35.79 13.42
C TRP A 1004 -30.84 -36.92 14.05
N GLY A 1005 -29.52 -36.86 13.95
CA GLY A 1005 -28.56 -37.69 14.67
C GLY A 1005 -27.85 -36.89 15.76
N GLU A 1006 -26.80 -37.45 16.35
CA GLU A 1006 -26.06 -36.83 17.45
C GLU A 1006 -25.39 -35.50 17.06
N GLN A 1007 -24.76 -35.46 15.88
CA GLN A 1007 -24.07 -34.27 15.34
C GLN A 1007 -24.63 -33.81 13.99
N THR A 1008 -25.72 -34.43 13.54
CA THR A 1008 -26.25 -34.26 12.18
C THR A 1008 -27.70 -33.82 12.21
N ALA A 1009 -28.04 -32.83 11.39
CA ALA A 1009 -29.42 -32.49 11.06
C ALA A 1009 -29.57 -32.40 9.55
N ALA A 1010 -30.60 -33.04 9.00
CA ALA A 1010 -30.93 -32.99 7.59
C ALA A 1010 -32.41 -32.70 7.40
N HIS A 1011 -32.73 -31.82 6.46
CA HIS A 1011 -34.09 -31.43 6.13
C HIS A 1011 -34.26 -31.47 4.62
N TRP A 1012 -35.34 -32.07 4.13
CA TRP A 1012 -35.63 -32.04 2.69
C TRP A 1012 -37.11 -31.96 2.40
N GLY A 1013 -37.44 -31.18 1.38
CA GLY A 1013 -38.79 -30.99 0.86
C GLY A 1013 -38.91 -31.54 -0.55
N SER A 1014 -40.06 -32.12 -0.87
CA SER A 1014 -40.33 -32.68 -2.20
C SER A 1014 -41.75 -32.33 -2.67
N LEU A 1015 -41.90 -32.10 -3.97
CA LEU A 1015 -43.20 -31.96 -4.63
C LEU A 1015 -43.32 -33.06 -5.68
N SER A 1016 -44.33 -33.92 -5.60
CA SER A 1016 -44.65 -34.92 -6.62
C SER A 1016 -45.83 -34.45 -7.45
N VAL A 1017 -45.70 -34.52 -8.77
CA VAL A 1017 -46.79 -34.32 -9.73
C VAL A 1017 -46.87 -35.55 -10.61
N ALA A 1018 -48.01 -36.23 -10.58
CA ALA A 1018 -48.20 -37.47 -11.30
C ALA A 1018 -49.46 -37.43 -12.18
N THR A 1019 -49.34 -38.00 -13.37
CA THR A 1019 -50.44 -38.19 -14.29
C THR A 1019 -50.65 -39.66 -14.60
N ARG A 1020 -51.90 -40.10 -14.75
CA ARG A 1020 -52.26 -41.48 -15.09
C ARG A 1020 -52.94 -41.57 -16.44
N PHE A 1021 -52.66 -42.62 -17.22
CA PHE A 1021 -53.12 -42.77 -18.60
C PHE A 1021 -53.95 -44.02 -18.86
#